data_AF-A0A1Y3NAF4-F1
#
_entry.id   AF-A0A1Y3NAF4-F1
#
_cell.length_a   1.000
_cell.length_b   1.000
_cell.length_c   1.000
_cell.angle_alpha   90.00
_cell.angle_beta   90.00
_cell.angle_gamma   90.00
#
_symmetry.space_group_name_H-M   'P 1'
#
loop_
_entity.id
_entity.type
_entity.pdbx_description
1 polymer ?
#
loop_
_entity_poly.entity_id
_entity_poly.type
_entity_poly.pdbx_seq_one_letter_code
_entity_poly.pdbx_strand_id
1 'polypeptide(L)'
;MKAFIVLSIFFYVYHVVGITSFFEKGQRAELFELMDNKVSTLKITIPDDEFELFKIKANKNRKDNSSSSYNHYYSGSKSNNNNNNNDDTSSDNNNNNNNNSEYVENFLIPNLESLKPEVQSYLELLKLYNLVELYPDFPVNEFPELEITLNGFSFDKEDYHYVLTIDELKLYAFRSNKKFRLLDILITLANMSTYTNTALDDVLVNSLSYYKFAIINDDDDYSYDRNEADAFYEQYYSELPEEVKETYNREMDDHKQRLLTNLDEIHKNLKRRIQLLKKYNFRSLYPDFDFDKNLPELGINGEGYSDIDVNTILAGFKTKFEDYDQGGVVELGYHYHDLNLRVYQSNENFDVLKILTTLAQITTFTDYYHDNEYTRRLVYFKFVSRNDANSYTLDYDNYLAYSLNYFDREDSDSFDDNTNDSGYDNYLEDLALFIHNQLYSLNYMLSQFKEINFREDYPTIDFAKELPELDINQFGYAEIDIKTIVKEFYIDITDCDDNNYQVNKNDVMFTLYQSNPEFNAVKVLNKLATYTHFTNYNEDKIYINMLSQFKYCIEGGDGFYTLDKESFNEFDYFYKKTNITSLSDEETINNVLKEEFDSTFNDIRREIELFKRYNLKKLYPNIDFEEKYPELKINERGYSEINIDETVNGFEYKPEKYLSYIKKGVLGRNYYYTKFISYQNNPNFNLLKILVSLARETNFKNTYADNEFIKNLIVFRFVTITDDDMVNYDEESYRNFIEDYLYDNDIPYLRFEYDNELQRRFVMAVSDIGNLLLDLMKYNLREVFPMIDFDGAFSYLEVDEFGYSQINIDEILSNYEFNSEEFDFVNSIDYDEKSKGLELYVFENCNTVSNAIFQIIRILATKISFEGNWRENSLFDDLVMYQFLYRKSDGHLYLNYDEYGSFLQQFNDDFSNSVGSEDHDFKTKNATMIVEING
;
A
#
# COMPACT_ATOMS: atom_id res chain seq x y z
N MET A 1 17.93 50.85 -35.79
CA MET A 1 17.36 49.57 -35.31
C MET A 1 18.33 48.40 -35.48
N LYS A 2 18.81 48.07 -36.70
CA LYS A 2 19.80 46.98 -36.89
C LYS A 2 21.13 47.17 -36.14
N ALA A 3 21.64 48.41 -36.05
CA ALA A 3 22.84 48.71 -35.25
C ALA A 3 22.63 48.59 -33.74
N PHE A 4 21.39 48.75 -33.25
CA PHE A 4 21.06 48.67 -31.83
C PHE A 4 20.89 47.21 -31.39
N ILE A 5 20.33 46.36 -32.26
CA ILE A 5 20.25 44.90 -32.06
C ILE A 5 21.65 44.28 -32.05
N VAL A 6 22.54 44.70 -32.96
CA VAL A 6 23.93 44.25 -32.96
C VAL A 6 24.67 44.70 -31.68
N LEU A 7 24.44 45.93 -31.21
CA LEU A 7 25.04 46.41 -29.96
C LEU A 7 24.51 45.65 -28.73
N SER A 8 23.20 45.35 -28.67
CA SER A 8 22.60 44.55 -27.58
C SER A 8 23.10 43.10 -27.57
N ILE A 9 23.38 42.50 -28.73
CA ILE A 9 24.01 41.18 -28.81
C ILE A 9 25.46 41.23 -28.28
N PHE A 10 26.20 42.30 -28.55
CA PHE A 10 27.54 42.49 -27.98
C PHE A 10 27.53 42.72 -26.46
N PHE A 11 26.47 43.32 -25.90
CA PHE A 11 26.31 43.45 -24.44
C PHE A 11 25.89 42.13 -23.75
N TYR A 12 25.10 41.28 -24.40
CA TYR A 12 24.76 39.94 -23.87
C TYR A 12 25.92 38.94 -23.92
N VAL A 13 26.84 39.08 -24.86
CA VAL A 13 28.07 38.26 -24.92
C VAL A 13 29.12 38.73 -23.89
N TYR A 14 29.03 39.97 -23.39
CA TYR A 14 29.99 40.52 -22.42
C TYR A 14 29.76 40.05 -20.97
N HIS A 15 28.65 39.35 -20.68
CA HIS A 15 28.38 38.80 -19.35
C HIS A 15 28.73 37.32 -19.16
N VAL A 16 29.26 36.66 -20.19
CA VAL A 16 30.00 35.39 -20.00
C VAL A 16 31.46 35.72 -19.71
N VAL A 17 31.70 36.45 -18.61
CA VAL A 17 33.03 36.54 -18.01
C VAL A 17 33.14 35.34 -17.08
N GLY A 18 33.57 34.22 -17.65
CA GLY A 18 34.30 33.24 -16.87
C GLY A 18 35.50 33.97 -16.27
N ILE A 19 35.47 34.18 -14.96
CA ILE A 19 36.56 34.77 -14.21
C ILE A 19 37.71 33.76 -14.34
N THR A 20 38.63 34.09 -15.27
CA THR A 20 39.79 33.33 -15.78
C THR A 20 39.48 32.18 -16.73
N SER A 21 39.88 32.33 -18.01
CA SER A 21 40.03 31.19 -18.92
C SER A 21 41.38 30.56 -18.65
N PHE A 22 41.39 29.36 -18.07
CA PHE A 22 42.59 28.56 -17.81
C PHE A 22 43.46 28.30 -19.07
N PHE A 23 42.88 28.50 -20.26
CA PHE A 23 43.56 28.40 -21.56
C PHE A 23 43.32 29.66 -22.39
N GLU A 24 44.34 30.14 -23.10
CA GLU A 24 44.21 31.31 -23.97
C GLU A 24 43.24 31.04 -25.14
N LYS A 25 42.47 32.06 -25.52
CA LYS A 25 41.44 31.98 -26.56
C LYS A 25 42.08 31.60 -27.90
N GLY A 26 41.89 30.35 -28.33
CA GLY A 26 42.47 29.78 -29.56
C GLY A 26 43.19 28.45 -29.35
N GLN A 27 43.62 28.13 -28.12
CA GLN A 27 44.34 26.88 -27.79
C GLN A 27 43.40 25.70 -27.48
N ARG A 28 42.09 25.94 -27.37
CA ARG A 28 41.10 24.91 -27.03
C ARG A 28 41.02 23.81 -28.09
N ALA A 29 41.02 24.19 -29.38
CA ALA A 29 40.95 23.24 -30.48
C ALA A 29 42.22 22.36 -30.54
N GLU A 30 43.39 22.96 -30.30
CA GLU A 30 44.68 22.27 -30.26
C GLU A 30 44.77 21.29 -29.06
N LEU A 31 44.17 21.65 -27.92
CA LEU A 31 44.06 20.76 -26.75
C LEU A 31 43.17 19.54 -27.03
N PHE A 32 42.02 19.72 -27.66
CA PHE A 32 41.14 18.61 -28.05
C PHE A 32 41.81 17.70 -29.10
N GLU A 33 42.52 18.27 -30.07
CA GLU A 33 43.26 17.51 -31.09
C GLU A 33 44.44 16.70 -30.49
N LEU A 34 45.08 17.23 -29.44
CA LEU A 34 46.12 16.53 -28.67
C LEU A 34 45.56 15.41 -27.79
N MET A 35 44.34 15.58 -27.25
CA MET A 35 43.67 14.61 -26.39
C MET A 35 43.02 13.45 -27.16
N ASP A 36 42.63 13.65 -28.42
CA ASP A 36 41.96 12.63 -29.23
C ASP A 36 42.85 11.42 -29.57
N ASN A 37 44.17 11.56 -29.52
CA ASN A 37 45.11 10.51 -29.93
C ASN A 37 46.05 10.02 -28.81
N LYS A 38 46.12 10.72 -27.67
CA LYS A 38 46.95 10.37 -26.52
C LYS A 38 46.29 10.84 -25.21
N VAL A 39 46.31 9.98 -24.19
CA VAL A 39 45.92 10.35 -22.83
C VAL A 39 46.83 11.50 -22.37
N SER A 40 46.25 12.71 -22.28
CA SER A 40 46.98 13.90 -21.87
C SER A 40 46.90 14.07 -20.36
N THR A 41 48.02 14.43 -19.74
CA THR A 41 48.09 14.76 -18.31
C THR A 41 48.01 16.27 -18.14
N LEU A 42 46.93 16.75 -17.53
CA LEU A 42 46.75 18.17 -17.19
C LEU A 42 47.24 18.39 -15.76
N LYS A 43 48.29 19.20 -15.59
CA LYS A 43 48.81 19.63 -14.29
C LYS A 43 48.23 20.99 -13.92
N ILE A 44 47.50 21.05 -12.80
CA ILE A 44 46.93 22.28 -12.26
C ILE A 44 47.62 22.57 -10.93
N THR A 45 48.18 23.77 -10.80
CA THR A 45 48.82 24.27 -9.57
C THR A 45 47.94 25.36 -8.97
N ILE A 46 47.53 25.19 -7.71
CA ILE A 46 46.65 26.14 -6.99
C ILE A 46 47.44 26.72 -5.81
N PRO A 47 47.41 28.05 -5.57
CA PRO A 47 47.98 28.67 -4.37
C PRO A 47 47.28 28.24 -3.07
N ASP A 48 48.02 28.22 -1.94
CA ASP A 48 47.54 27.73 -0.64
C ASP A 48 46.27 28.44 -0.14
N ASP A 49 46.17 29.76 -0.37
CA ASP A 49 45.04 30.56 0.06
C ASP A 49 43.76 30.27 -0.74
N GLU A 50 43.90 29.96 -2.04
CA GLU A 50 42.80 29.51 -2.88
C GLU A 50 42.39 28.06 -2.57
N PHE A 51 43.35 27.20 -2.22
CA PHE A 51 43.07 25.82 -1.81
C PHE A 51 42.29 25.77 -0.50
N GLU A 52 42.65 26.57 0.51
CA GLU A 52 41.88 26.66 1.76
C GLU A 52 40.46 27.20 1.51
N LEU A 53 40.30 28.18 0.62
CA LEU A 53 38.98 28.69 0.24
C LEU A 53 38.13 27.63 -0.47
N PHE A 54 38.74 26.82 -1.33
CA PHE A 54 38.10 25.68 -2.00
C PHE A 54 37.64 24.63 -0.98
N LYS A 55 38.51 24.29 0.00
CA LYS A 55 38.22 23.34 1.09
C LYS A 55 37.04 23.79 1.97
N ILE A 56 36.97 25.08 2.27
CA ILE A 56 35.88 25.67 3.07
C ILE A 56 34.54 25.60 2.31
N LYS A 57 34.54 25.87 1.01
CA LYS A 57 33.33 25.81 0.18
C LYS A 57 32.85 24.38 -0.04
N ALA A 58 33.76 23.43 -0.29
CA ALA A 58 33.44 22.01 -0.47
C ALA A 58 32.84 21.38 0.79
N ASN A 59 33.33 21.76 1.98
CA ASN A 59 32.82 21.21 3.24
C ASN A 59 31.48 21.81 3.70
N LYS A 60 31.02 22.93 3.10
CA LYS A 60 29.77 23.59 3.51
C LYS A 60 28.51 22.84 3.05
N ASN A 61 28.60 22.01 2.00
CA ASN A 61 27.49 21.20 1.48
C ASN A 61 27.31 19.83 2.16
N ARG A 62 28.19 19.47 3.11
CA ARG A 62 28.18 18.14 3.77
C ARG A 62 27.30 18.05 5.02
N LYS A 63 26.85 19.16 5.60
CA LYS A 63 26.17 19.15 6.91
C LYS A 63 24.65 19.01 6.87
N ASP A 64 24.03 19.09 5.69
CA ASP A 64 22.57 19.18 5.60
C ASP A 64 21.87 17.87 5.16
N ASN A 65 22.61 16.78 4.89
CA ASN A 65 22.03 15.51 4.40
C ASN A 65 22.19 14.29 5.34
N SER A 66 22.57 14.49 6.62
CA SER A 66 22.72 13.38 7.57
C SER A 66 21.60 13.32 8.62
N SER A 67 20.34 13.42 8.20
CA SER A 67 19.19 13.08 9.05
C SER A 67 18.13 12.30 8.27
N SER A 68 17.78 11.14 8.82
CA SER A 68 16.65 10.26 8.47
C SER A 68 16.80 9.35 7.23
N SER A 69 17.48 8.22 7.41
CA SER A 69 17.20 6.99 6.67
C SER A 69 17.15 5.84 7.67
N TYR A 70 15.94 5.56 8.18
CA TYR A 70 15.63 4.35 8.95
C TYR A 70 15.71 3.14 8.01
N ASN A 71 16.78 2.35 8.12
CA ASN A 71 16.82 1.00 7.55
C ASN A 71 16.62 -0.01 8.67
N HIS A 72 15.46 -0.67 8.64
CA HIS A 72 15.12 -1.80 9.48
C HIS A 72 15.68 -3.07 8.82
N TYR A 73 16.77 -3.61 9.36
CA TYR A 73 17.25 -4.96 9.03
C TYR A 73 17.03 -5.89 10.23
N TYR A 74 16.18 -6.89 10.02
CA TYR A 74 16.11 -8.10 10.82
C TYR A 74 17.42 -8.87 10.66
N SER A 75 18.23 -8.90 11.72
CA SER A 75 19.34 -9.84 11.88
C SER A 75 19.15 -10.57 13.21
N GLY A 76 18.55 -11.76 13.13
CA GLY A 76 18.47 -12.69 14.24
C GLY A 76 19.85 -13.27 14.56
N SER A 77 20.56 -12.64 15.50
CA SER A 77 21.74 -13.24 16.12
C SER A 77 21.31 -14.03 17.36
N LYS A 78 21.34 -15.37 17.24
CA LYS A 78 21.28 -16.28 18.39
C LYS A 78 22.52 -16.07 19.26
N SER A 79 22.37 -15.32 20.36
CA SER A 79 23.39 -15.22 21.40
C SER A 79 23.33 -16.44 22.33
N ASN A 80 24.38 -17.27 22.26
CA ASN A 80 24.61 -18.39 23.17
C ASN A 80 24.95 -17.87 24.57
N ASN A 81 24.03 -18.04 25.51
CA ASN A 81 24.21 -17.70 26.92
C ASN A 81 25.03 -18.81 27.61
N ASN A 82 26.31 -18.55 27.86
CA ASN A 82 27.13 -19.39 28.74
C ASN A 82 27.26 -18.72 30.11
N ASN A 83 26.68 -19.39 31.10
CA ASN A 83 26.80 -19.11 32.53
C ASN A 83 28.26 -18.92 32.96
N ASN A 84 28.53 -17.81 33.63
CA ASN A 84 29.56 -17.77 34.66
C ASN A 84 29.13 -16.85 35.81
N ASN A 85 28.93 -17.49 36.96
CA ASN A 85 28.84 -16.86 38.26
C ASN A 85 30.07 -16.00 38.51
N ASN A 86 29.87 -14.77 38.97
CA ASN A 86 30.64 -14.23 40.08
C ASN A 86 29.84 -13.11 40.76
N ASP A 87 29.70 -13.29 42.07
CA ASP A 87 29.37 -12.26 43.04
C ASP A 87 30.31 -11.05 42.85
N ASP A 88 29.74 -9.86 42.71
CA ASP A 88 30.17 -8.75 43.56
C ASP A 88 29.13 -7.62 43.58
N THR A 89 28.81 -7.23 44.81
CA THR A 89 27.88 -6.18 45.18
C THR A 89 28.42 -4.78 44.84
N SER A 90 27.74 -4.03 43.98
CA SER A 90 27.59 -2.57 44.16
C SER A 90 26.48 -1.98 43.28
N SER A 91 25.41 -1.50 43.93
CA SER A 91 24.84 -0.16 43.73
C SER A 91 25.03 0.47 42.33
N ASP A 92 24.07 0.26 41.43
CA ASP A 92 23.70 1.24 40.41
C ASP A 92 22.24 1.00 39.98
N ASN A 93 21.33 1.77 40.59
CA ASN A 93 19.89 1.54 40.56
C ASN A 93 19.15 2.48 39.57
N ASN A 94 19.74 2.76 38.39
CA ASN A 94 19.19 3.73 37.44
C ASN A 94 19.07 3.25 35.98
N ASN A 95 19.27 1.96 35.68
CA ASN A 95 19.13 1.43 34.31
C ASN A 95 17.93 0.48 34.09
N ASN A 96 17.05 0.30 35.08
CA ASN A 96 15.90 -0.61 34.95
C ASN A 96 14.70 -0.08 34.16
N ASN A 97 14.70 1.19 33.72
CA ASN A 97 13.56 1.75 32.98
C ASN A 97 13.53 1.34 31.50
N ASN A 98 14.67 0.96 30.89
CA ASN A 98 14.68 0.58 29.48
C ASN A 98 14.12 -0.84 29.24
N ASN A 99 14.32 -1.77 30.18
CA ASN A 99 13.84 -3.16 30.04
C ASN A 99 12.30 -3.26 30.14
N ASN A 100 11.66 -2.35 30.88
CA ASN A 100 10.19 -2.33 30.99
C ASN A 100 9.52 -1.86 29.69
N SER A 101 10.15 -0.93 28.95
CA SER A 101 9.59 -0.48 27.67
C SER A 101 9.61 -1.60 26.64
N GLU A 102 10.68 -2.39 26.58
CA GLU A 102 10.79 -3.50 25.63
C GLU A 102 9.79 -4.62 25.95
N TYR A 103 9.62 -4.97 27.23
CA TYR A 103 8.62 -5.95 27.65
C TYR A 103 7.19 -5.49 27.31
N VAL A 104 6.85 -4.23 27.59
CA VAL A 104 5.52 -3.68 27.30
C VAL A 104 5.23 -3.70 25.80
N GLU A 105 6.17 -3.22 24.98
CA GLU A 105 5.96 -3.10 23.53
C GLU A 105 6.00 -4.46 22.82
N ASN A 106 6.94 -5.35 23.19
CA ASN A 106 7.14 -6.61 22.46
C ASN A 106 6.32 -7.79 22.99
N PHE A 107 5.89 -7.76 24.25
CA PHE A 107 5.10 -8.85 24.85
C PHE A 107 3.69 -8.38 25.20
N LEU A 108 3.53 -7.34 26.00
CA LEU A 108 2.22 -7.06 26.61
C LEU A 108 1.18 -6.56 25.60
N ILE A 109 1.53 -5.57 24.77
CA ILE A 109 0.60 -4.97 23.80
C ILE A 109 0.12 -6.00 22.76
N PRO A 110 0.99 -6.75 22.05
CA PRO A 110 0.53 -7.71 21.05
C PRO A 110 -0.37 -8.80 21.64
N ASN A 111 -0.07 -9.28 22.85
CA ASN A 111 -0.87 -10.31 23.49
C ASN A 111 -2.22 -9.77 24.00
N LEU A 112 -2.28 -8.53 24.52
CA LEU A 112 -3.55 -7.90 24.90
C LEU A 112 -4.45 -7.67 23.68
N GLU A 113 -3.88 -7.22 22.56
CA GLU A 113 -4.62 -7.08 21.30
C GLU A 113 -5.13 -8.43 20.78
N SER A 114 -4.35 -9.52 20.92
CA SER A 114 -4.83 -10.87 20.55
C SER A 114 -5.89 -11.45 21.50
N LEU A 115 -5.91 -11.02 22.76
CA LEU A 115 -6.89 -11.48 23.75
C LEU A 115 -8.26 -10.84 23.58
N LYS A 116 -8.33 -9.65 22.96
CA LYS A 116 -9.59 -8.96 22.68
C LYS A 116 -10.56 -9.77 21.82
N PRO A 117 -10.18 -10.29 20.62
CA PRO A 117 -11.04 -11.16 19.84
C PRO A 117 -11.31 -12.50 20.54
N GLU A 118 -10.40 -12.97 21.40
CA GLU A 118 -10.63 -14.20 22.18
C GLU A 118 -11.72 -13.99 23.25
N VAL A 119 -11.66 -12.90 24.03
CA VAL A 119 -12.75 -12.55 24.96
C VAL A 119 -14.07 -12.45 24.19
N GLN A 120 -14.06 -11.80 23.03
CA GLN A 120 -15.24 -11.67 22.17
C GLN A 120 -15.79 -13.04 21.74
N SER A 121 -14.95 -13.98 21.32
CA SER A 121 -15.40 -15.31 20.88
C SER A 121 -16.06 -16.09 22.02
N TYR A 122 -15.54 -16.03 23.25
CA TYR A 122 -16.21 -16.65 24.41
C TYR A 122 -17.55 -16.00 24.74
N LEU A 123 -17.62 -14.67 24.64
CA LEU A 123 -18.88 -13.94 24.80
C LEU A 123 -19.93 -14.37 23.75
N GLU A 124 -19.51 -14.61 22.51
CA GLU A 124 -20.35 -15.11 21.42
C GLU A 124 -20.78 -16.57 21.65
N LEU A 125 -19.86 -17.46 22.07
CA LEU A 125 -20.20 -18.84 22.42
C LEU A 125 -21.22 -18.91 23.55
N LEU A 126 -21.07 -18.10 24.61
CA LEU A 126 -22.04 -18.06 25.70
C LEU A 126 -23.43 -17.57 25.26
N LYS A 127 -23.52 -16.77 24.18
CA LYS A 127 -24.79 -16.39 23.55
C LYS A 127 -25.34 -17.49 22.63
N LEU A 128 -24.45 -18.21 21.96
CA LEU A 128 -24.78 -19.25 20.99
C LEU A 128 -25.49 -20.45 21.63
N TYR A 129 -25.14 -20.75 22.89
CA TYR A 129 -25.64 -21.93 23.59
C TYR A 129 -26.59 -21.56 24.72
N ASN A 130 -27.74 -22.26 24.76
CA ASN A 130 -28.65 -22.21 25.89
C ASN A 130 -28.03 -22.91 27.11
N LEU A 131 -27.30 -22.14 27.93
CA LEU A 131 -26.56 -22.67 29.08
C LEU A 131 -27.44 -23.43 30.08
N VAL A 132 -28.71 -23.05 30.23
CA VAL A 132 -29.65 -23.75 31.13
C VAL A 132 -30.03 -25.12 30.59
N GLU A 133 -30.07 -25.27 29.28
CA GLU A 133 -30.37 -26.54 28.63
C GLU A 133 -29.15 -27.47 28.65
N LEU A 134 -27.95 -26.94 28.33
CA LEU A 134 -26.71 -27.71 28.37
C LEU A 134 -26.28 -28.06 29.80
N TYR A 135 -26.48 -27.12 30.73
CA TYR A 135 -26.07 -27.23 32.12
C TYR A 135 -27.25 -26.91 33.05
N PRO A 136 -28.20 -27.84 33.25
CA PRO A 136 -29.40 -27.60 34.05
C PRO A 136 -29.14 -27.22 35.50
N ASP A 137 -27.98 -27.61 36.03
CA ASP A 137 -27.53 -27.29 37.38
C ASP A 137 -26.75 -25.95 37.46
N PHE A 138 -26.60 -25.22 36.35
CA PHE A 138 -25.86 -23.96 36.31
C PHE A 138 -26.65 -22.89 37.09
N PRO A 139 -26.06 -22.25 38.11
CA PRO A 139 -26.78 -21.34 38.99
C PRO A 139 -26.95 -19.97 38.33
N VAL A 140 -27.85 -19.87 37.34
CA VAL A 140 -28.11 -18.62 36.57
C VAL A 140 -28.36 -17.41 37.48
N ASN A 141 -29.00 -17.62 38.63
CA ASN A 141 -29.30 -16.56 39.59
C ASN A 141 -28.04 -15.96 40.27
N GLU A 142 -26.92 -16.69 40.27
CA GLU A 142 -25.63 -16.22 40.79
C GLU A 142 -24.84 -15.42 39.74
N PHE A 143 -25.25 -15.52 38.47
CA PHE A 143 -24.66 -14.81 37.33
C PHE A 143 -25.75 -14.06 36.54
N PRO A 144 -26.40 -13.05 37.13
CA PRO A 144 -27.48 -12.30 36.48
C PRO A 144 -27.00 -11.42 35.31
N GLU A 145 -25.69 -11.40 35.04
CA GLU A 145 -25.00 -10.45 34.17
C GLU A 145 -24.85 -10.96 32.72
N LEU A 146 -25.59 -12.00 32.31
CA LEU A 146 -25.55 -12.59 30.95
C LEU A 146 -26.08 -11.67 29.81
N GLU A 147 -26.37 -10.39 30.08
CA GLU A 147 -26.58 -9.37 29.04
C GLU A 147 -25.22 -8.90 28.50
N ILE A 148 -24.63 -9.75 27.66
CA ILE A 148 -23.22 -9.72 27.29
C ILE A 148 -22.86 -8.61 26.28
N THR A 149 -21.95 -7.72 26.67
CA THR A 149 -21.17 -6.85 25.76
C THR A 149 -19.70 -6.82 26.17
N LEU A 150 -18.80 -6.49 25.24
CA LEU A 150 -17.36 -6.34 25.51
C LEU A 150 -17.04 -5.13 26.43
N ASN A 151 -18.04 -4.30 26.73
CA ASN A 151 -17.88 -3.11 27.56
C ASN A 151 -17.55 -3.49 29.01
N GLY A 152 -16.45 -2.94 29.52
CA GLY A 152 -16.01 -3.11 30.90
C GLY A 152 -14.82 -4.05 31.08
N PHE A 153 -14.39 -4.76 30.03
CA PHE A 153 -13.08 -5.40 30.00
C PHE A 153 -11.99 -4.35 29.78
N SER A 154 -10.87 -4.46 30.48
CA SER A 154 -9.71 -3.59 30.29
C SER A 154 -8.67 -4.30 29.46
N PHE A 155 -8.12 -3.62 28.46
CA PHE A 155 -6.93 -4.04 27.73
C PHE A 155 -5.83 -2.98 27.84
N ASP A 156 -5.94 -2.11 28.86
CA ASP A 156 -4.92 -1.11 29.12
C ASP A 156 -3.70 -1.80 29.73
N LYS A 157 -2.55 -1.64 29.08
CA LYS A 157 -1.26 -2.19 29.54
C LYS A 157 -0.93 -1.83 30.99
N GLU A 158 -1.44 -0.70 31.49
CA GLU A 158 -1.19 -0.27 32.87
C GLU A 158 -1.79 -1.22 33.92
N ASP A 159 -2.84 -1.97 33.55
CA ASP A 159 -3.50 -2.92 34.45
C ASP A 159 -2.75 -4.26 34.59
N TYR A 160 -1.69 -4.50 33.80
CA TYR A 160 -1.05 -5.83 33.64
C TYR A 160 0.46 -5.84 33.92
N HIS A 161 0.99 -4.83 34.61
CA HIS A 161 2.44 -4.67 34.85
C HIS A 161 3.14 -5.80 35.62
N TYR A 162 2.40 -6.73 36.23
CA TYR A 162 2.94 -7.84 37.04
C TYR A 162 2.73 -9.22 36.43
N VAL A 163 2.17 -9.29 35.22
CA VAL A 163 1.91 -10.56 34.56
C VAL A 163 3.21 -11.07 33.94
N LEU A 164 3.52 -12.36 34.11
CA LEU A 164 4.79 -12.92 33.62
C LEU A 164 4.60 -13.91 32.47
N THR A 165 3.38 -14.41 32.28
CA THR A 165 3.05 -15.42 31.27
C THR A 165 1.79 -15.07 30.49
N ILE A 166 1.66 -15.64 29.28
CA ILE A 166 0.47 -15.45 28.43
C ILE A 166 -0.80 -16.04 29.07
N ASP A 167 -0.65 -17.13 29.85
CA ASP A 167 -1.77 -17.78 30.55
C ASP A 167 -2.33 -16.89 31.66
N GLU A 168 -1.44 -16.34 32.50
CA GLU A 168 -1.83 -15.37 33.52
C GLU A 168 -2.48 -14.14 32.87
N LEU A 169 -1.90 -13.63 31.77
CA LEU A 169 -2.45 -12.48 31.05
C LEU A 169 -3.87 -12.73 30.57
N LYS A 170 -4.12 -13.92 30.02
CA LYS A 170 -5.45 -14.38 29.60
C LYS A 170 -6.42 -14.41 30.79
N LEU A 171 -6.04 -15.03 31.91
CA LEU A 171 -6.90 -15.07 33.09
C LEU A 171 -7.22 -13.66 33.63
N TYR A 172 -6.23 -12.77 33.72
CA TYR A 172 -6.46 -11.40 34.15
C TYR A 172 -7.35 -10.61 33.19
N ALA A 173 -7.16 -10.76 31.88
CA ALA A 173 -7.99 -10.11 30.87
C ALA A 173 -9.46 -10.54 31.01
N PHE A 174 -9.73 -11.84 31.15
CA PHE A 174 -11.07 -12.39 31.33
C PHE A 174 -11.72 -12.03 32.68
N ARG A 175 -10.93 -11.64 33.68
CA ARG A 175 -11.39 -11.14 34.98
C ARG A 175 -11.56 -9.62 35.03
N SER A 176 -10.96 -8.88 34.10
CA SER A 176 -10.86 -7.41 34.16
C SER A 176 -12.22 -6.71 34.29
N ASN A 177 -13.29 -7.32 33.76
CA ASN A 177 -14.65 -6.83 33.93
C ASN A 177 -15.23 -7.18 35.31
N LYS A 178 -15.06 -6.27 36.27
CA LYS A 178 -15.56 -6.44 37.65
C LYS A 178 -17.09 -6.56 37.77
N LYS A 179 -17.83 -6.18 36.72
CA LYS A 179 -19.30 -6.26 36.67
C LYS A 179 -19.81 -7.48 35.91
N PHE A 180 -18.94 -8.20 35.21
CA PHE A 180 -19.31 -9.39 34.47
C PHE A 180 -18.22 -10.42 34.71
N ARG A 181 -18.51 -11.35 35.63
CA ARG A 181 -17.55 -12.34 36.12
C ARG A 181 -17.27 -13.46 35.09
N LEU A 182 -16.85 -13.09 33.87
CA LEU A 182 -16.67 -14.01 32.74
C LEU A 182 -15.77 -15.18 33.11
N LEU A 183 -14.60 -14.91 33.70
CA LEU A 183 -13.69 -15.98 34.11
C LEU A 183 -14.36 -17.00 35.05
N ASP A 184 -15.16 -16.54 36.01
CA ASP A 184 -15.88 -17.41 36.95
C ASP A 184 -16.97 -18.22 36.26
N ILE A 185 -17.68 -17.62 35.31
CA ILE A 185 -18.66 -18.32 34.46
C ILE A 185 -17.97 -19.44 33.69
N LEU A 186 -16.85 -19.14 33.01
CA LEU A 186 -16.11 -20.11 32.21
C LEU A 186 -15.53 -21.24 33.07
N ILE A 187 -14.94 -20.94 34.23
CA ILE A 187 -14.45 -21.97 35.17
C ILE A 187 -15.60 -22.86 35.66
N THR A 188 -16.74 -22.27 35.99
CA THR A 188 -17.92 -23.02 36.46
C THR A 188 -18.42 -23.97 35.38
N LEU A 189 -18.62 -23.48 34.16
CA LEU A 189 -19.04 -24.29 33.02
C LEU A 189 -18.00 -25.36 32.67
N ALA A 190 -16.71 -25.02 32.72
CA ALA A 190 -15.63 -25.95 32.46
C ALA A 190 -15.60 -27.12 33.46
N ASN A 191 -15.90 -26.86 34.74
CA ASN A 191 -15.99 -27.89 35.77
C ASN A 191 -17.28 -28.74 35.69
N MET A 192 -18.34 -28.19 35.10
CA MET A 192 -19.58 -28.93 34.84
C MET A 192 -19.52 -29.77 33.56
N SER A 193 -18.58 -29.48 32.66
CA SER A 193 -18.47 -30.12 31.35
C SER A 193 -17.89 -31.53 31.44
N THR A 194 -18.49 -32.45 30.67
CA THR A 194 -17.93 -33.78 30.46
C THR A 194 -17.12 -33.77 29.17
N TYR A 195 -15.80 -33.68 29.29
CA TYR A 195 -14.89 -33.71 28.14
C TYR A 195 -14.75 -35.14 27.61
N THR A 196 -15.24 -35.37 26.39
CA THR A 196 -15.20 -36.69 25.76
C THR A 196 -14.01 -36.78 24.81
N ASN A 197 -14.04 -35.96 23.76
CA ASN A 197 -13.01 -35.83 22.74
C ASN A 197 -13.28 -34.56 21.92
N THR A 198 -12.23 -33.89 21.46
CA THR A 198 -12.34 -32.63 20.70
C THR A 198 -13.14 -32.72 19.41
N ALA A 199 -13.25 -33.90 18.81
CA ALA A 199 -14.07 -34.11 17.60
C ALA A 199 -15.54 -34.46 17.90
N LEU A 200 -15.86 -34.78 19.16
CA LEU A 200 -17.21 -35.14 19.60
C LEU A 200 -17.87 -34.06 20.44
N ASP A 201 -17.08 -33.28 21.18
CA ASP A 201 -17.60 -32.19 21.99
C ASP A 201 -17.90 -30.98 21.08
N ASP A 202 -18.92 -30.20 21.45
CA ASP A 202 -19.23 -28.96 20.75
C ASP A 202 -18.14 -27.89 20.96
N VAL A 203 -18.16 -26.83 20.15
CA VAL A 203 -17.15 -25.77 20.19
C VAL A 203 -17.06 -25.13 21.58
N LEU A 204 -18.17 -24.92 22.30
CA LEU A 204 -18.14 -24.36 23.65
C LEU A 204 -17.41 -25.29 24.63
N VAL A 205 -17.76 -26.57 24.67
CA VAL A 205 -17.10 -27.55 25.56
C VAL A 205 -15.61 -27.65 25.24
N ASN A 206 -15.24 -27.68 23.96
CA ASN A 206 -13.83 -27.66 23.56
C ASN A 206 -13.12 -26.39 24.05
N SER A 207 -13.69 -25.21 23.85
CA SER A 207 -13.15 -23.93 24.32
C SER A 207 -13.09 -23.81 25.85
N LEU A 208 -13.97 -24.49 26.59
CA LEU A 208 -13.96 -24.50 28.06
C LEU A 208 -12.82 -25.33 28.67
N SER A 209 -12.21 -26.23 27.89
CA SER A 209 -11.16 -27.14 28.38
C SER A 209 -9.97 -26.43 29.02
N TYR A 210 -9.62 -25.23 28.53
CA TYR A 210 -8.58 -24.38 29.13
C TYR A 210 -8.93 -23.99 30.58
N TYR A 211 -10.16 -23.51 30.82
CA TYR A 211 -10.57 -22.99 32.11
C TYR A 211 -10.78 -24.06 33.17
N LYS A 212 -10.81 -25.34 32.77
CA LYS A 212 -10.75 -26.48 33.71
C LYS A 212 -9.49 -26.44 34.59
N PHE A 213 -8.39 -25.89 34.06
CA PHE A 213 -7.10 -25.83 34.74
C PHE A 213 -6.79 -24.46 35.33
N ALA A 214 -7.76 -23.54 35.34
CA ALA A 214 -7.66 -22.28 36.05
C ALA A 214 -7.97 -22.50 37.54
N ILE A 215 -6.98 -22.29 38.40
CA ILE A 215 -7.05 -22.52 39.84
C ILE A 215 -7.19 -21.18 40.56
N ILE A 216 -8.17 -21.10 41.46
CA ILE A 216 -8.31 -19.97 42.41
C ILE A 216 -7.37 -20.24 43.60
N ASN A 217 -6.38 -19.38 43.76
CA ASN A 217 -5.44 -19.38 44.88
C ASN A 217 -6.08 -18.78 46.14
N ASP A 218 -5.47 -19.03 47.30
CA ASP A 218 -5.96 -18.56 48.61
C ASP A 218 -6.12 -17.02 48.72
N ASP A 219 -5.45 -16.27 47.84
CA ASP A 219 -5.50 -14.80 47.77
C ASP A 219 -6.57 -14.26 46.80
N ASP A 220 -7.55 -15.08 46.40
CA ASP A 220 -8.54 -14.77 45.35
C ASP A 220 -7.87 -14.39 44.01
N ASP A 221 -6.71 -14.97 43.73
CA ASP A 221 -5.97 -14.81 42.48
C ASP A 221 -6.05 -16.08 41.62
N TYR A 222 -5.82 -15.96 40.31
CA TYR A 222 -5.96 -17.10 39.40
C TYR A 222 -4.60 -17.53 38.88
N SER A 223 -4.39 -18.84 38.79
CA SER A 223 -3.22 -19.44 38.14
C SER A 223 -3.65 -20.53 37.17
N TYR A 224 -2.77 -20.90 36.25
CA TYR A 224 -3.04 -21.95 35.26
C TYR A 224 -2.15 -23.17 35.54
N ASP A 225 -2.74 -24.33 35.81
CA ASP A 225 -1.99 -25.59 35.98
C ASP A 225 -1.63 -26.20 34.63
N ARG A 226 -0.53 -25.70 34.06
CA ARG A 226 -0.02 -26.16 32.77
C ARG A 226 0.29 -27.66 32.75
N ASN A 227 0.79 -28.23 33.85
CA ASN A 227 1.20 -29.64 33.87
C ASN A 227 -0.02 -30.57 33.80
N GLU A 228 -1.09 -30.23 34.54
CA GLU A 228 -2.34 -30.99 34.48
C GLU A 228 -3.04 -30.80 33.12
N ALA A 229 -3.00 -29.57 32.58
CA ALA A 229 -3.54 -29.27 31.26
C ALA A 229 -2.86 -30.07 30.15
N ASP A 230 -1.52 -30.10 30.11
CA ASP A 230 -0.76 -30.83 29.09
C ASP A 230 -1.11 -32.33 29.13
N ALA A 231 -1.17 -32.94 30.33
CA ALA A 231 -1.54 -34.34 30.48
C ALA A 231 -3.00 -34.62 30.05
N PHE A 232 -3.91 -33.69 30.31
CA PHE A 232 -5.29 -33.79 29.85
C PHE A 232 -5.41 -33.67 28.33
N TYR A 233 -4.72 -32.71 27.72
CA TYR A 233 -4.79 -32.47 26.28
C TYR A 233 -4.23 -33.63 25.47
N GLU A 234 -3.16 -34.30 25.93
CA GLU A 234 -2.68 -35.53 25.28
C GLU A 234 -3.77 -36.60 25.18
N GLN A 235 -4.64 -36.71 26.19
CA GLN A 235 -5.77 -37.64 26.16
C GLN A 235 -6.95 -37.08 25.33
N TYR A 236 -7.24 -35.79 25.47
CA TYR A 236 -8.40 -35.13 24.85
C TYR A 236 -8.29 -35.00 23.32
N TYR A 237 -7.07 -34.85 22.79
CA TYR A 237 -6.75 -34.82 21.36
C TYR A 237 -6.41 -36.20 20.78
N SER A 238 -6.53 -37.29 21.54
CA SER A 238 -6.25 -38.62 21.02
C SER A 238 -7.13 -38.96 19.81
N GLU A 239 -6.53 -39.57 18.78
CA GLU A 239 -7.23 -39.87 17.52
C GLU A 239 -8.41 -40.81 17.74
N LEU A 240 -9.59 -40.39 17.28
CA LEU A 240 -10.77 -41.26 17.21
C LEU A 240 -10.72 -42.18 15.98
N PRO A 241 -11.37 -43.36 16.05
CA PRO A 241 -11.64 -44.19 14.87
C PRO A 241 -12.32 -43.38 13.77
N GLU A 242 -11.91 -43.59 12.51
CA GLU A 242 -12.37 -42.86 11.32
C GLU A 242 -13.90 -42.86 11.17
N GLU A 243 -14.57 -43.94 11.59
CA GLU A 243 -16.04 -44.09 11.58
C GLU A 243 -16.79 -43.11 12.51
N VAL A 244 -16.09 -42.45 13.45
CA VAL A 244 -16.64 -41.49 14.42
C VAL A 244 -16.33 -40.04 14.01
N LYS A 245 -15.35 -39.82 13.10
CA LYS A 245 -14.93 -38.48 12.65
C LYS A 245 -15.97 -37.76 11.79
N GLU A 246 -16.93 -38.48 11.20
CA GLU A 246 -17.95 -37.90 10.30
C GLU A 246 -19.19 -37.32 11.00
N THR A 247 -19.19 -37.13 12.33
CA THR A 247 -20.46 -36.98 13.07
C THR A 247 -20.84 -35.54 13.45
N TYR A 248 -21.95 -35.05 12.86
CA TYR A 248 -23.04 -34.17 13.34
C TYR A 248 -22.74 -32.87 14.13
N ASN A 249 -21.83 -32.85 15.10
CA ASN A 249 -21.67 -31.71 16.00
C ASN A 249 -21.00 -30.52 15.32
N ARG A 250 -19.99 -30.75 14.46
CA ARG A 250 -19.38 -29.67 13.67
C ARG A 250 -20.39 -29.02 12.73
N GLU A 251 -21.21 -29.78 12.02
CA GLU A 251 -22.24 -29.21 11.13
C GLU A 251 -23.29 -28.41 11.88
N MET A 252 -23.66 -28.86 13.09
CA MET A 252 -24.60 -28.16 13.96
C MET A 252 -23.98 -26.87 14.52
N ASP A 253 -22.74 -26.90 14.98
CA ASP A 253 -22.01 -25.71 15.45
C ASP A 253 -21.80 -24.72 14.31
N ASP A 254 -21.39 -25.18 13.13
CA ASP A 254 -21.28 -24.36 11.93
C ASP A 254 -22.64 -23.74 11.55
N HIS A 255 -23.74 -24.51 11.65
CA HIS A 255 -25.08 -23.98 11.41
C HIS A 255 -25.47 -22.91 12.42
N LYS A 256 -25.25 -23.16 13.72
CA LYS A 256 -25.54 -22.19 14.77
C LYS A 256 -24.70 -20.93 14.59
N GLN A 257 -23.40 -21.07 14.30
CA GLN A 257 -22.51 -19.94 14.05
C GLN A 257 -22.97 -19.14 12.83
N ARG A 258 -23.34 -19.80 11.72
CA ARG A 258 -23.93 -19.15 10.54
C ARG A 258 -25.23 -18.42 10.89
N LEU A 259 -26.11 -19.04 11.67
CA LEU A 259 -27.38 -18.43 12.09
C LEU A 259 -27.14 -17.17 12.96
N LEU A 260 -26.24 -17.26 13.95
CA LEU A 260 -25.86 -16.12 14.80
C LEU A 260 -25.27 -14.98 13.95
N THR A 261 -24.28 -15.31 13.10
CA THR A 261 -23.63 -14.35 12.20
C THR A 261 -24.66 -13.66 11.28
N ASN A 262 -25.52 -14.45 10.63
CA ASN A 262 -26.56 -13.91 9.75
C ASN A 262 -27.56 -13.03 10.53
N LEU A 263 -27.98 -13.41 11.74
CA LEU A 263 -28.90 -12.59 12.54
C LEU A 263 -28.30 -11.24 12.94
N ASP A 264 -27.03 -11.22 13.33
CA ASP A 264 -26.31 -9.99 13.66
C ASP A 264 -26.20 -9.08 12.42
N GLU A 265 -25.83 -9.64 11.27
CA GLU A 265 -25.80 -8.90 10.00
C GLU A 265 -27.18 -8.39 9.58
N ILE A 266 -28.21 -9.22 9.66
CA ILE A 266 -29.60 -8.84 9.35
C ILE A 266 -30.07 -7.72 10.28
N HIS A 267 -29.74 -7.78 11.58
CA HIS A 267 -30.07 -6.74 12.55
C HIS A 267 -29.40 -5.41 12.21
N LYS A 268 -28.09 -5.41 11.91
CA LYS A 268 -27.34 -4.23 11.46
C LYS A 268 -27.96 -3.62 10.19
N ASN A 269 -28.19 -4.45 9.17
CA ASN A 269 -28.81 -4.05 7.91
C ASN A 269 -30.20 -3.44 8.11
N LEU A 270 -31.02 -4.07 8.93
CA LEU A 270 -32.36 -3.59 9.24
C LEU A 270 -32.31 -2.20 9.91
N LYS A 271 -31.42 -2.04 10.90
CA LYS A 271 -31.17 -0.75 11.55
C LYS A 271 -30.77 0.32 10.53
N ARG A 272 -29.81 0.01 9.65
CA ARG A 272 -29.36 0.96 8.62
C ARG A 272 -30.49 1.33 7.66
N ARG A 273 -31.27 0.37 7.17
CA ARG A 273 -32.42 0.65 6.29
C ARG A 273 -33.46 1.55 6.97
N ILE A 274 -33.75 1.35 8.25
CA ILE A 274 -34.68 2.22 9.01
C ILE A 274 -34.09 3.62 9.20
N GLN A 275 -32.78 3.75 9.44
CA GLN A 275 -32.11 5.05 9.49
C GLN A 275 -32.19 5.78 8.14
N LEU A 276 -32.00 5.08 7.02
CA LEU A 276 -32.14 5.66 5.68
C LEU A 276 -33.58 6.08 5.41
N LEU A 277 -34.56 5.30 5.87
CA LEU A 277 -35.97 5.71 5.82
C LEU A 277 -36.24 6.98 6.63
N LYS A 278 -35.42 7.33 7.61
CA LYS A 278 -35.53 8.60 8.34
C LYS A 278 -34.79 9.75 7.64
N LYS A 279 -33.64 9.47 7.03
CA LYS A 279 -32.70 10.44 6.45
C LYS A 279 -33.22 11.15 5.20
N TYR A 280 -33.95 10.46 4.33
CA TYR A 280 -34.29 10.99 2.99
C TYR A 280 -35.61 11.77 2.94
N ASN A 281 -35.64 12.79 2.08
CA ASN A 281 -36.84 13.57 1.78
C ASN A 281 -37.67 12.87 0.69
N PHE A 282 -38.69 12.12 1.09
CA PHE A 282 -39.53 11.33 0.18
C PHE A 282 -40.40 12.16 -0.75
N ARG A 283 -40.81 13.37 -0.33
CA ARG A 283 -41.59 14.26 -1.21
C ARG A 283 -40.73 14.83 -2.33
N SER A 284 -39.42 14.99 -2.10
CA SER A 284 -38.46 15.35 -3.14
C SER A 284 -38.17 14.16 -4.06
N LEU A 285 -37.99 12.96 -3.50
CA LEU A 285 -37.67 11.76 -4.29
C LEU A 285 -38.87 11.26 -5.11
N TYR A 286 -40.08 11.34 -4.56
CA TYR A 286 -41.31 10.77 -5.13
C TYR A 286 -42.47 11.77 -5.07
N PRO A 287 -42.40 12.88 -5.82
CA PRO A 287 -43.35 14.00 -5.70
C PRO A 287 -44.81 13.63 -6.01
N ASP A 288 -45.03 12.59 -6.82
CA ASP A 288 -46.35 12.14 -7.24
C ASP A 288 -46.93 10.99 -6.37
N PHE A 289 -46.18 10.52 -5.35
CA PHE A 289 -46.59 9.41 -4.51
C PHE A 289 -47.31 9.88 -3.24
N ASP A 290 -48.54 9.39 -3.03
CA ASP A 290 -49.35 9.71 -1.85
C ASP A 290 -48.95 8.81 -0.66
N PHE A 291 -47.98 9.27 0.13
CA PHE A 291 -47.45 8.54 1.29
C PHE A 291 -48.49 8.35 2.39
N ASP A 292 -49.32 9.36 2.66
CA ASP A 292 -50.36 9.31 3.69
C ASP A 292 -51.38 8.20 3.41
N LYS A 293 -51.66 7.95 2.12
CA LYS A 293 -52.57 6.89 1.70
C LYS A 293 -51.92 5.52 1.61
N ASN A 294 -50.73 5.42 1.02
CA ASN A 294 -50.15 4.13 0.63
C ASN A 294 -49.20 3.56 1.70
N LEU A 295 -48.46 4.42 2.40
CA LEU A 295 -47.47 4.07 3.43
C LEU A 295 -47.64 4.93 4.70
N PRO A 296 -48.84 4.97 5.33
CA PRO A 296 -49.08 5.80 6.50
C PRO A 296 -48.15 5.46 7.68
N GLU A 297 -47.70 4.21 7.78
CA GLU A 297 -46.74 3.78 8.81
C GLU A 297 -45.38 4.50 8.76
N LEU A 298 -45.00 5.08 7.62
CA LEU A 298 -43.74 5.81 7.47
C LEU A 298 -43.80 7.22 8.10
N GLY A 299 -44.98 7.76 8.37
CA GLY A 299 -45.15 9.04 9.08
C GLY A 299 -44.40 10.20 8.42
N ILE A 300 -44.66 10.48 7.14
CA ILE A 300 -43.99 11.57 6.41
C ILE A 300 -44.55 12.93 6.83
N ASN A 301 -43.69 13.79 7.36
CA ASN A 301 -44.06 15.12 7.82
C ASN A 301 -44.23 16.13 6.66
N GLY A 302 -44.58 17.37 7.02
CA GLY A 302 -44.82 18.45 6.05
C GLY A 302 -43.62 18.78 5.16
N GLU A 303 -42.40 18.58 5.67
CA GLU A 303 -41.14 18.85 4.98
C GLU A 303 -40.69 17.67 4.09
N GLY A 304 -41.34 16.50 4.23
CA GLY A 304 -41.09 15.32 3.41
C GLY A 304 -40.19 14.26 4.06
N TYR A 305 -39.80 14.44 5.32
CA TYR A 305 -39.01 13.47 6.09
C TYR A 305 -39.91 12.55 6.93
N SER A 306 -39.41 11.36 7.25
CA SER A 306 -40.11 10.41 8.14
C SER A 306 -39.88 10.76 9.62
N ASP A 307 -40.96 10.80 10.40
CA ASP A 307 -40.91 11.06 11.84
C ASP A 307 -40.71 9.77 12.67
N ILE A 308 -40.28 8.67 12.04
CA ILE A 308 -40.10 7.39 12.73
C ILE A 308 -39.03 7.44 13.83
N ASP A 309 -39.26 6.66 14.89
CA ASP A 309 -38.27 6.39 15.92
C ASP A 309 -37.57 5.04 15.64
N VAL A 310 -36.30 5.13 15.23
CA VAL A 310 -35.49 3.97 14.79
C VAL A 310 -35.43 2.90 15.88
N ASN A 311 -35.19 3.28 17.13
CA ASN A 311 -35.01 2.35 18.25
C ASN A 311 -36.33 1.66 18.62
N THR A 312 -37.43 2.40 18.66
CA THR A 312 -38.77 1.87 18.93
C THR A 312 -39.17 0.85 17.87
N ILE A 313 -38.88 1.13 16.60
CA ILE A 313 -39.17 0.21 15.50
C ILE A 313 -38.29 -1.04 15.60
N LEU A 314 -36.99 -0.89 15.82
CA LEU A 314 -36.05 -2.02 15.94
C LEU A 314 -36.41 -2.99 17.06
N ALA A 315 -36.85 -2.47 18.22
CA ALA A 315 -37.25 -3.29 19.36
C ALA A 315 -38.47 -4.20 19.08
N GLY A 316 -39.24 -3.92 18.02
CA GLY A 316 -40.37 -4.75 17.60
C GLY A 316 -39.98 -5.95 16.73
N PHE A 317 -38.73 -6.04 16.26
CA PHE A 317 -38.25 -7.15 15.43
C PHE A 317 -37.64 -8.26 16.29
N LYS A 318 -37.87 -9.51 15.88
CA LYS A 318 -37.22 -10.70 16.43
C LYS A 318 -35.87 -10.88 15.76
N THR A 319 -34.81 -10.49 16.46
CA THR A 319 -33.42 -10.65 15.99
C THR A 319 -32.58 -11.48 16.94
N LYS A 320 -33.20 -12.12 17.94
CA LYS A 320 -32.48 -12.96 18.90
C LYS A 320 -32.32 -14.36 18.34
N PHE A 321 -31.21 -15.01 18.65
CA PHE A 321 -30.90 -16.36 18.18
C PHE A 321 -31.98 -17.37 18.54
N GLU A 322 -32.51 -17.30 19.77
CA GLU A 322 -33.50 -18.23 20.30
C GLU A 322 -34.87 -18.14 19.61
N ASP A 323 -35.15 -17.04 18.90
CA ASP A 323 -36.37 -16.91 18.10
C ASP A 323 -36.36 -17.86 16.88
N TYR A 324 -35.17 -18.31 16.45
CA TYR A 324 -34.95 -19.07 15.22
C TYR A 324 -34.31 -20.45 15.44
N ASP A 325 -33.62 -20.69 16.56
CA ASP A 325 -33.04 -21.99 16.94
C ASP A 325 -34.06 -22.92 17.64
N GLN A 326 -35.11 -23.35 16.92
CA GLN A 326 -36.13 -24.23 17.49
C GLN A 326 -35.79 -25.73 17.32
N GLY A 327 -34.81 -26.20 18.09
CA GLY A 327 -34.78 -27.56 18.63
C GLY A 327 -34.57 -28.74 17.66
N GLY A 328 -33.53 -28.70 16.83
CA GLY A 328 -32.98 -29.90 16.17
C GLY A 328 -33.77 -30.47 14.99
N VAL A 329 -34.82 -29.78 14.52
CA VAL A 329 -35.61 -30.17 13.33
C VAL A 329 -35.39 -29.20 12.15
N VAL A 330 -34.47 -28.26 12.28
CA VAL A 330 -34.13 -27.35 11.18
C VAL A 330 -33.35 -28.15 10.14
N GLU A 331 -33.98 -28.46 9.01
CA GLU A 331 -33.27 -28.83 7.78
C GLU A 331 -32.14 -27.80 7.59
N LEU A 332 -30.90 -28.28 7.49
CA LEU A 332 -29.61 -27.57 7.56
C LEU A 332 -29.40 -26.27 6.73
N GLY A 333 -30.43 -25.62 6.18
CA GLY A 333 -30.31 -24.53 5.21
C GLY A 333 -31.24 -23.34 5.46
N TYR A 334 -31.04 -22.57 6.53
CA TYR A 334 -31.45 -21.16 6.46
C TYR A 334 -30.50 -20.44 5.49
N HIS A 335 -30.89 -20.37 4.22
CA HIS A 335 -30.28 -19.40 3.33
C HIS A 335 -30.50 -18.00 3.91
N TYR A 336 -29.46 -17.17 3.89
CA TYR A 336 -29.46 -15.81 4.47
C TYR A 336 -30.73 -15.02 4.11
N HIS A 337 -31.16 -15.08 2.84
CA HIS A 337 -32.34 -14.36 2.36
C HIS A 337 -33.65 -14.79 3.02
N ASP A 338 -33.83 -16.08 3.29
CA ASP A 338 -35.04 -16.57 3.95
C ASP A 338 -35.10 -16.09 5.41
N LEU A 339 -33.97 -16.14 6.10
CA LEU A 339 -33.84 -15.61 7.46
C LEU A 339 -34.08 -14.09 7.48
N ASN A 340 -33.48 -13.36 6.55
CA ASN A 340 -33.64 -11.91 6.40
C ASN A 340 -35.11 -11.51 6.22
N LEU A 341 -35.84 -12.17 5.31
CA LEU A 341 -37.27 -11.91 5.11
C LEU A 341 -38.08 -12.25 6.37
N ARG A 342 -37.80 -13.38 7.04
CA ARG A 342 -38.49 -13.75 8.29
C ARG A 342 -38.29 -12.73 9.40
N VAL A 343 -37.05 -12.26 9.59
CA VAL A 343 -36.75 -11.19 10.54
C VAL A 343 -37.54 -9.94 10.17
N TYR A 344 -37.53 -9.51 8.91
CA TYR A 344 -38.22 -8.29 8.49
C TYR A 344 -39.76 -8.39 8.56
N GLN A 345 -40.31 -9.60 8.60
CA GLN A 345 -41.75 -9.83 8.82
C GLN A 345 -42.16 -9.89 10.29
N SER A 346 -41.20 -9.99 11.21
CA SER A 346 -41.49 -10.31 12.61
C SER A 346 -42.11 -9.16 13.40
N ASN A 347 -42.03 -7.91 12.91
CA ASN A 347 -42.61 -6.75 13.57
C ASN A 347 -44.05 -6.49 13.10
N GLU A 348 -45.02 -6.90 13.92
CA GLU A 348 -46.45 -6.75 13.62
C GLU A 348 -46.92 -5.28 13.54
N ASN A 349 -46.17 -4.34 14.12
CA ASN A 349 -46.53 -2.92 14.20
C ASN A 349 -45.87 -2.07 13.10
N PHE A 350 -44.92 -2.62 12.34
CA PHE A 350 -44.19 -1.90 11.30
C PHE A 350 -43.80 -2.86 10.14
N ASP A 351 -44.62 -2.93 9.10
CA ASP A 351 -44.41 -3.79 7.91
C ASP A 351 -43.32 -3.20 7.01
N VAL A 352 -42.06 -3.33 7.43
CA VAL A 352 -40.91 -2.77 6.72
C VAL A 352 -40.75 -3.35 5.32
N LEU A 353 -41.13 -4.61 5.09
CA LEU A 353 -41.11 -5.20 3.74
C LEU A 353 -42.14 -4.55 2.83
N LYS A 354 -43.36 -4.26 3.31
CA LYS A 354 -44.33 -3.51 2.52
C LYS A 354 -43.80 -2.14 2.14
N ILE A 355 -43.18 -1.42 3.09
CA ILE A 355 -42.58 -0.10 2.82
C ILE A 355 -41.49 -0.24 1.75
N LEU A 356 -40.51 -1.11 1.95
CA LEU A 356 -39.33 -1.20 1.08
C LEU A 356 -39.67 -1.77 -0.30
N THR A 357 -40.56 -2.76 -0.40
CA THR A 357 -41.04 -3.27 -1.70
C THR A 357 -41.85 -2.23 -2.47
N THR A 358 -42.72 -1.47 -1.79
CA THR A 358 -43.48 -0.39 -2.43
C THR A 358 -42.56 0.70 -2.96
N LEU A 359 -41.58 1.12 -2.16
CA LEU A 359 -40.57 2.10 -2.57
C LEU A 359 -39.73 1.57 -3.74
N ALA A 360 -39.26 0.32 -3.67
CA ALA A 360 -38.50 -0.30 -4.76
C ALA A 360 -39.29 -0.36 -6.08
N GLN A 361 -40.60 -0.58 -6.03
CA GLN A 361 -41.46 -0.63 -7.22
C GLN A 361 -41.67 0.74 -7.90
N ILE A 362 -41.61 1.83 -7.14
CA ILE A 362 -41.75 3.19 -7.68
C ILE A 362 -40.40 3.87 -7.96
N THR A 363 -39.30 3.26 -7.52
CA THR A 363 -37.95 3.77 -7.72
C THR A 363 -37.46 3.45 -9.12
N THR A 364 -36.85 4.44 -9.77
CA THR A 364 -36.09 4.23 -11.00
C THR A 364 -34.65 3.97 -10.61
N PHE A 365 -34.14 2.80 -10.98
CA PHE A 365 -32.74 2.41 -10.78
C PHE A 365 -31.94 2.79 -12.01
N THR A 366 -30.79 3.43 -11.81
CA THR A 366 -29.88 3.80 -12.91
C THR A 366 -28.75 2.78 -13.01
N ASP A 367 -27.73 2.93 -12.17
CA ASP A 367 -26.64 1.99 -11.94
C ASP A 367 -26.02 2.25 -10.56
N TYR A 368 -25.14 1.34 -10.13
CA TYR A 368 -24.49 1.40 -8.82
C TYR A 368 -23.74 2.71 -8.54
N TYR A 369 -23.14 3.33 -9.57
CA TYR A 369 -22.28 4.52 -9.40
C TYR A 369 -23.07 5.82 -9.30
N HIS A 370 -24.28 5.86 -9.85
CA HIS A 370 -25.13 7.04 -9.87
C HIS A 370 -26.24 7.01 -8.81
N ASP A 371 -26.68 5.83 -8.39
CA ASP A 371 -27.70 5.68 -7.37
C ASP A 371 -27.11 5.86 -5.95
N ASN A 372 -27.79 6.64 -5.11
CA ASN A 372 -27.42 6.79 -3.71
C ASN A 372 -27.62 5.48 -2.92
N GLU A 373 -27.00 5.37 -1.75
CA GLU A 373 -27.06 4.17 -0.89
C GLU A 373 -28.49 3.67 -0.64
N TYR A 374 -29.44 4.58 -0.37
CA TYR A 374 -30.85 4.23 -0.16
C TYR A 374 -31.45 3.56 -1.40
N THR A 375 -31.19 4.11 -2.59
CA THR A 375 -31.65 3.58 -3.87
C THR A 375 -31.02 2.22 -4.16
N ARG A 376 -29.70 2.08 -4.00
CA ARG A 376 -28.99 0.80 -4.17
C ARG A 376 -29.59 -0.31 -3.31
N ARG A 377 -29.88 -0.02 -2.04
CA ARG A 377 -30.47 -0.98 -1.10
C ARG A 377 -31.89 -1.40 -1.44
N LEU A 378 -32.63 -0.61 -2.22
CA LEU A 378 -33.97 -0.97 -2.70
C LEU A 378 -33.94 -2.02 -3.82
N VAL A 379 -32.81 -2.21 -4.51
CA VAL A 379 -32.68 -3.20 -5.61
C VAL A 379 -33.12 -4.58 -5.16
N TYR A 380 -32.68 -5.02 -3.98
CA TYR A 380 -33.09 -6.31 -3.39
C TYR A 380 -34.62 -6.46 -3.31
N PHE A 381 -35.33 -5.44 -2.83
CA PHE A 381 -36.79 -5.52 -2.63
C PHE A 381 -37.61 -5.38 -3.91
N LYS A 382 -37.00 -5.00 -5.02
CA LYS A 382 -37.64 -5.05 -6.34
C LYS A 382 -38.05 -6.48 -6.70
N PHE A 383 -37.33 -7.47 -6.19
CA PHE A 383 -37.52 -8.90 -6.46
C PHE A 383 -38.20 -9.64 -5.31
N VAL A 384 -38.57 -8.93 -4.23
CA VAL A 384 -39.34 -9.48 -3.12
C VAL A 384 -40.82 -9.27 -3.41
N SER A 385 -41.59 -10.35 -3.35
CA SER A 385 -43.04 -10.32 -3.58
C SER A 385 -43.80 -10.97 -2.44
N ARG A 386 -45.03 -10.52 -2.22
CA ARG A 386 -45.93 -11.06 -1.19
C ARG A 386 -46.86 -12.08 -1.83
N ASN A 387 -46.92 -13.28 -1.28
CA ASN A 387 -47.81 -14.34 -1.76
C ASN A 387 -49.20 -14.28 -1.09
N ASP A 388 -50.10 -15.17 -1.52
CA ASP A 388 -51.48 -15.27 -1.01
C ASP A 388 -51.56 -15.64 0.49
N ALA A 389 -50.51 -16.27 1.02
CA ALA A 389 -50.39 -16.61 2.45
C ALA A 389 -49.87 -15.43 3.28
N ASN A 390 -49.78 -14.24 2.69
CA ASN A 390 -49.29 -13.02 3.32
C ASN A 390 -47.80 -13.10 3.70
N SER A 391 -47.04 -14.06 3.15
CA SER A 391 -45.60 -14.17 3.35
C SER A 391 -44.82 -13.61 2.16
N TYR A 392 -43.62 -13.10 2.43
CA TYR A 392 -42.73 -12.58 1.38
C TYR A 392 -41.77 -13.67 0.91
N THR A 393 -41.44 -13.64 -0.37
CA THR A 393 -40.47 -14.53 -1.02
C THR A 393 -39.59 -13.72 -1.96
N LEU A 394 -38.31 -14.09 -2.06
CA LEU A 394 -37.36 -13.49 -3.00
C LEU A 394 -37.33 -14.29 -4.31
N ASP A 395 -37.47 -13.62 -5.43
CA ASP A 395 -37.15 -14.16 -6.76
C ASP A 395 -35.63 -14.08 -6.97
N TYR A 396 -34.92 -15.06 -6.42
CA TYR A 396 -33.46 -15.04 -6.30
C TYR A 396 -32.75 -15.02 -7.67
N ASP A 397 -33.22 -15.83 -8.62
CA ASP A 397 -32.60 -15.93 -9.95
C ASP A 397 -32.67 -14.60 -10.71
N ASN A 398 -33.83 -13.92 -10.67
CA ASN A 398 -33.98 -12.62 -11.32
C ASN A 398 -33.24 -11.50 -10.57
N TYR A 399 -33.18 -11.57 -9.24
CA TYR A 399 -32.35 -10.68 -8.45
C TYR A 399 -30.87 -10.79 -8.85
N LEU A 400 -30.33 -12.02 -8.88
CA LEU A 400 -28.93 -12.29 -9.23
C LEU A 400 -28.60 -11.82 -10.67
N ALA A 401 -29.46 -12.13 -11.63
CA ALA A 401 -29.27 -11.69 -13.02
C ALA A 401 -29.31 -10.16 -13.16
N TYR A 402 -30.16 -9.47 -12.40
CA TYR A 402 -30.23 -8.01 -12.42
C TYR A 402 -29.04 -7.37 -11.72
N SER A 403 -28.66 -7.90 -10.56
CA SER A 403 -27.60 -7.34 -9.73
C SER A 403 -26.23 -7.46 -10.41
N LEU A 404 -25.94 -8.55 -11.12
CA LEU A 404 -24.74 -8.68 -11.98
C LEU A 404 -24.57 -7.49 -12.95
N ASN A 405 -25.66 -7.09 -13.60
CA ASN A 405 -25.63 -5.95 -14.52
C ASN A 405 -25.63 -4.59 -13.79
N TYR A 406 -26.30 -4.49 -12.64
CA TYR A 406 -26.44 -3.23 -11.91
C TYR A 406 -25.15 -2.79 -11.19
N PHE A 407 -24.40 -3.76 -10.65
CA PHE A 407 -23.15 -3.53 -9.93
C PHE A 407 -21.91 -3.56 -10.81
N ASP A 408 -22.06 -3.85 -12.11
CA ASP A 408 -20.96 -3.97 -13.09
C ASP A 408 -19.84 -4.91 -12.61
N ARG A 409 -20.23 -6.08 -12.06
CA ARG A 409 -19.29 -7.09 -11.56
C ARG A 409 -19.31 -8.32 -12.45
N GLU A 410 -18.12 -8.80 -12.83
CA GLU A 410 -17.97 -10.01 -13.65
C GLU A 410 -18.13 -11.31 -12.84
N ASP A 411 -18.00 -11.27 -11.50
CA ASP A 411 -18.00 -12.46 -10.65
C ASP A 411 -19.21 -12.57 -9.71
N SER A 412 -19.88 -13.74 -9.78
CA SER A 412 -21.02 -14.13 -8.95
C SER A 412 -20.67 -14.37 -7.48
N ASP A 413 -19.42 -14.69 -7.16
CA ASP A 413 -19.06 -15.10 -5.80
C ASP A 413 -19.03 -13.91 -4.82
N SER A 414 -18.98 -12.68 -5.33
CA SER A 414 -19.12 -11.45 -4.54
C SER A 414 -20.58 -11.04 -4.26
N PHE A 415 -21.58 -11.84 -4.65
CA PHE A 415 -23.00 -11.45 -4.52
C PHE A 415 -23.64 -11.73 -3.17
N ASP A 416 -23.14 -12.70 -2.41
CA ASP A 416 -23.54 -12.87 -1.02
C ASP A 416 -23.27 -11.57 -0.20
N ASP A 417 -22.33 -10.74 -0.66
CA ASP A 417 -22.01 -9.44 -0.08
C ASP A 417 -23.04 -8.33 -0.36
N ASN A 418 -23.92 -8.40 -1.37
CA ASN A 418 -24.87 -7.30 -1.60
C ASN A 418 -26.02 -7.25 -0.57
N THR A 419 -26.16 -8.31 0.23
CA THR A 419 -26.93 -8.26 1.47
C THR A 419 -26.08 -8.19 2.72
N ASN A 420 -24.76 -8.42 2.62
CA ASN A 420 -23.85 -8.27 3.74
C ASN A 420 -23.34 -6.82 3.77
N ASP A 421 -23.56 -6.11 4.87
CA ASP A 421 -23.02 -4.76 5.02
C ASP A 421 -21.50 -4.75 5.22
N SER A 422 -20.78 -5.87 5.06
CA SER A 422 -19.32 -5.99 5.23
C SER A 422 -18.54 -4.85 4.56
N GLY A 423 -18.85 -4.51 3.30
CA GLY A 423 -18.22 -3.37 2.62
C GLY A 423 -18.52 -2.01 3.25
N TYR A 424 -19.72 -1.83 3.81
CA TYR A 424 -20.12 -0.62 4.52
C TYR A 424 -19.57 -0.58 5.96
N ASP A 425 -19.54 -1.69 6.67
CA ASP A 425 -18.90 -1.85 7.97
C ASP A 425 -17.40 -1.56 7.84
N ASN A 426 -16.72 -2.13 6.85
CA ASN A 426 -15.31 -1.81 6.54
C ASN A 426 -15.13 -0.32 6.26
N TYR A 427 -16.02 0.29 5.49
CA TYR A 427 -15.99 1.73 5.23
C TYR A 427 -16.21 2.57 6.50
N LEU A 428 -17.15 2.18 7.37
CA LEU A 428 -17.37 2.86 8.66
C LEU A 428 -16.19 2.68 9.59
N GLU A 429 -15.55 1.51 9.60
CA GLU A 429 -14.33 1.23 10.35
C GLU A 429 -13.17 2.09 9.83
N ASP A 430 -12.96 2.15 8.52
CA ASP A 430 -11.98 3.01 7.87
C ASP A 430 -12.21 4.50 8.20
N LEU A 431 -13.48 4.91 8.22
CA LEU A 431 -13.87 6.27 8.56
C LEU A 431 -13.66 6.57 10.04
N ALA A 432 -14.00 5.63 10.93
CA ALA A 432 -13.77 5.73 12.36
C ALA A 432 -12.28 5.79 12.67
N LEU A 433 -11.47 4.96 12.01
CA LEU A 433 -10.00 4.98 12.10
C LEU A 433 -9.45 6.32 11.60
N PHE A 434 -9.96 6.82 10.48
CA PHE A 434 -9.60 8.14 9.97
C PHE A 434 -9.91 9.25 10.99
N ILE A 435 -11.12 9.29 11.55
CA ILE A 435 -11.52 10.28 12.57
C ILE A 435 -10.64 10.17 13.81
N HIS A 436 -10.35 8.95 14.27
CA HIS A 436 -9.45 8.72 15.38
C HIS A 436 -8.05 9.31 15.11
N ASN A 437 -7.49 9.06 13.93
CA ASN A 437 -6.21 9.63 13.51
C ASN A 437 -6.24 11.16 13.41
N GLN A 438 -7.38 11.74 13.00
CA GLN A 438 -7.55 13.20 12.97
C GLN A 438 -7.64 13.81 14.38
N LEU A 439 -8.32 13.15 15.33
CA LEU A 439 -8.36 13.58 16.74
C LEU A 439 -6.97 13.46 17.39
N TYR A 440 -6.24 12.40 17.09
CA TYR A 440 -4.85 12.24 17.54
C TYR A 440 -3.97 13.38 17.00
N SER A 441 -4.07 13.68 15.70
CA SER A 441 -3.33 14.78 15.06
C SER A 441 -3.69 16.14 15.67
N LEU A 442 -4.97 16.37 15.97
CA LEU A 442 -5.44 17.58 16.65
C LEU A 442 -4.88 17.68 18.07
N ASN A 443 -4.93 16.61 18.84
CA ASN A 443 -4.36 16.53 20.19
C ASN A 443 -2.86 16.87 20.18
N TYR A 444 -2.12 16.30 19.22
CA TYR A 444 -0.71 16.60 19.01
C TYR A 444 -0.48 18.08 18.67
N MET A 445 -1.23 18.66 17.73
CA MET A 445 -1.16 20.09 17.39
C MET A 445 -1.43 20.99 18.59
N LEU A 446 -2.50 20.73 19.35
CA LEU A 446 -2.85 21.50 20.54
C LEU A 446 -1.77 21.38 21.63
N SER A 447 -1.09 20.23 21.71
CA SER A 447 0.04 20.04 22.62
C SER A 447 1.22 20.92 22.22
N GLN A 448 1.54 20.99 20.93
CA GLN A 448 2.58 21.89 20.42
C GLN A 448 2.23 23.36 20.67
N PHE A 449 0.94 23.74 20.62
CA PHE A 449 0.51 25.12 20.90
C PHE A 449 0.84 25.57 22.33
N LYS A 450 0.88 24.66 23.31
CA LYS A 450 1.28 25.02 24.68
C LYS A 450 2.77 25.38 24.80
N GLU A 451 3.58 24.93 23.84
CA GLU A 451 5.03 25.14 23.83
C GLU A 451 5.44 26.38 23.00
N ILE A 452 4.52 26.91 22.19
CA ILE A 452 4.76 28.08 21.34
C ILE A 452 4.57 29.37 22.13
N ASN A 453 5.56 30.27 22.05
CA ASN A 453 5.37 31.65 22.46
C ASN A 453 4.71 32.43 21.33
N PHE A 454 3.38 32.45 21.31
CA PHE A 454 2.59 33.08 20.26
C PHE A 454 2.82 34.58 20.13
N ARG A 455 3.21 35.27 21.21
CA ARG A 455 3.55 36.71 21.14
C ARG A 455 4.88 36.96 20.43
N GLU A 456 5.80 36.00 20.46
CA GLU A 456 7.08 36.05 19.75
C GLU A 456 6.91 35.59 18.29
N ASP A 457 6.24 34.46 18.07
CA ASP A 457 6.07 33.86 16.74
C ASP A 457 5.02 34.62 15.89
N TYR A 458 4.03 35.25 16.53
CA TYR A 458 2.93 35.99 15.86
C TYR A 458 2.69 37.37 16.48
N PRO A 459 3.69 38.28 16.45
CA PRO A 459 3.64 39.56 17.19
C PRO A 459 2.56 40.53 16.68
N THR A 460 1.95 40.26 15.52
CA THR A 460 0.93 41.11 14.90
C THR A 460 -0.51 40.73 15.25
N ILE A 461 -0.74 39.58 15.89
CA ILE A 461 -2.08 39.09 16.23
C ILE A 461 -2.47 39.60 17.61
N ASP A 462 -3.64 40.22 17.73
CA ASP A 462 -4.25 40.49 19.04
C ASP A 462 -5.03 39.24 19.48
N PHE A 463 -4.34 38.29 20.11
CA PHE A 463 -4.91 36.98 20.49
C PHE A 463 -6.17 37.10 21.36
N ALA A 464 -6.22 38.06 22.28
CA ALA A 464 -7.39 38.25 23.14
C ALA A 464 -8.66 38.65 22.35
N LYS A 465 -8.47 39.25 21.17
CA LYS A 465 -9.56 39.69 20.29
C LYS A 465 -9.83 38.72 19.15
N GLU A 466 -8.77 38.21 18.52
CA GLU A 466 -8.86 37.46 17.27
C GLU A 466 -8.93 35.95 17.48
N LEU A 467 -8.28 35.43 18.54
CA LEU A 467 -8.21 34.02 18.87
C LEU A 467 -8.35 33.79 20.39
N PRO A 468 -9.44 34.28 21.02
CA PRO A 468 -9.65 34.12 22.45
C PRO A 468 -9.70 32.64 22.89
N GLU A 469 -9.99 31.72 21.96
CA GLU A 469 -10.06 30.27 22.19
C GLU A 469 -8.72 29.66 22.65
N LEU A 470 -7.58 30.28 22.30
CA LEU A 470 -6.24 29.79 22.68
C LEU A 470 -5.84 30.16 24.11
N ASP A 471 -6.57 31.05 24.78
CA ASP A 471 -6.29 31.56 26.14
C ASP A 471 -4.79 31.90 26.34
N ILE A 472 -4.27 32.81 25.51
CA ILE A 472 -2.86 33.18 25.53
C ILE A 472 -2.56 34.05 26.75
N ASN A 473 -1.73 33.53 27.66
CA ASN A 473 -1.37 34.24 28.88
C ASN A 473 -0.45 35.45 28.62
N GLN A 474 -0.11 36.17 29.70
CA GLN A 474 0.74 37.36 29.60
C GLN A 474 2.17 37.07 29.09
N PHE A 475 2.63 35.82 29.14
CA PHE A 475 3.93 35.39 28.65
C PHE A 475 3.90 34.92 27.19
N GLY A 476 2.71 34.79 26.60
CA GLY A 476 2.54 34.40 25.20
C GLY A 476 2.26 32.91 24.97
N TYR A 477 2.04 32.12 26.01
CA TYR A 477 1.76 30.69 25.90
C TYR A 477 0.26 30.39 26.07
N ALA A 478 -0.24 29.37 25.36
CA ALA A 478 -1.62 28.93 25.46
C ALA A 478 -1.90 28.18 26.78
N GLU A 479 -2.98 28.54 27.48
CA GLU A 479 -3.45 27.90 28.72
C GLU A 479 -4.65 26.97 28.50
N ILE A 480 -4.73 26.35 27.32
CA ILE A 480 -5.81 25.44 26.96
C ILE A 480 -5.80 24.09 27.71
N ASP A 481 -7.00 23.59 28.03
CA ASP A 481 -7.22 22.22 28.49
C ASP A 481 -7.52 21.30 27.30
N ILE A 482 -6.47 20.69 26.78
CA ILE A 482 -6.53 19.82 25.58
C ILE A 482 -7.46 18.64 25.79
N LYS A 483 -7.47 18.03 26.99
CA LYS A 483 -8.30 16.84 27.25
C LYS A 483 -9.78 17.20 27.18
N THR A 484 -10.15 18.36 27.73
CA THR A 484 -11.52 18.88 27.68
C THR A 484 -11.89 19.27 26.26
N ILE A 485 -11.01 19.98 25.53
CA ILE A 485 -11.26 20.40 24.14
C ILE A 485 -11.44 19.21 23.19
N VAL A 486 -10.53 18.22 23.22
CA VAL A 486 -10.55 17.08 22.30
C VAL A 486 -11.80 16.20 22.49
N LYS A 487 -12.28 16.06 23.73
CA LYS A 487 -13.45 15.23 24.07
C LYS A 487 -14.76 15.76 23.48
N GLU A 488 -14.85 17.06 23.25
CA GLU A 488 -16.07 17.71 22.74
C GLU A 488 -16.12 17.75 21.20
N PHE A 489 -15.10 17.24 20.49
CA PHE A 489 -15.19 17.02 19.04
C PHE A 489 -15.89 15.68 18.77
N TYR A 490 -16.94 15.74 17.95
CA TYR A 490 -17.75 14.58 17.62
C TYR A 490 -18.33 14.70 16.22
N ILE A 491 -18.22 13.62 15.45
CA ILE A 491 -19.00 13.41 14.22
C ILE A 491 -19.77 12.12 14.40
N ASP A 492 -21.06 12.15 14.08
CA ASP A 492 -21.79 10.92 13.83
C ASP A 492 -21.36 10.38 12.45
N ILE A 493 -20.56 9.32 12.44
CA ILE A 493 -20.08 8.70 11.20
C ILE A 493 -21.22 8.25 10.29
N THR A 494 -22.42 8.02 10.84
CA THR A 494 -23.59 7.60 10.07
C THR A 494 -24.25 8.76 9.32
N ASP A 495 -23.92 10.00 9.69
CA ASP A 495 -24.38 11.23 9.02
C ASP A 495 -23.50 11.62 7.83
N CYS A 496 -22.25 11.14 7.77
CA CYS A 496 -21.36 11.37 6.63
C CYS A 496 -22.05 10.92 5.32
N ASP A 497 -22.06 11.80 4.31
CA ASP A 497 -22.77 11.55 3.05
C ASP A 497 -22.11 10.42 2.27
N ASP A 498 -22.89 9.38 1.98
CA ASP A 498 -22.40 8.04 1.69
C ASP A 498 -22.55 7.67 0.21
N ASN A 499 -22.63 8.68 -0.64
CA ASN A 499 -23.08 8.47 -2.00
C ASN A 499 -22.20 7.51 -2.82
N ASN A 500 -20.95 7.19 -2.41
CA ASN A 500 -20.10 6.24 -3.15
C ASN A 500 -18.90 5.63 -2.37
N TYR A 501 -18.97 5.43 -1.05
CA TYR A 501 -17.80 4.98 -0.23
C TYR A 501 -16.56 5.89 -0.35
N GLN A 502 -16.71 7.05 -0.98
CA GLN A 502 -15.67 8.03 -1.27
C GLN A 502 -16.04 9.34 -0.61
N VAL A 503 -16.07 9.33 0.72
CA VAL A 503 -16.14 10.59 1.44
C VAL A 503 -14.83 11.34 1.27
N ASN A 504 -14.95 12.61 0.91
CA ASN A 504 -13.82 13.50 0.87
C ASN A 504 -13.26 13.64 2.30
N LYS A 505 -12.13 12.97 2.56
CA LYS A 505 -11.47 12.93 3.86
C LYS A 505 -11.18 14.33 4.42
N ASN A 506 -10.93 15.32 3.55
CA ASN A 506 -10.76 16.71 3.99
C ASN A 506 -12.07 17.26 4.56
N ASP A 507 -13.21 17.04 3.91
CA ASP A 507 -14.50 17.57 4.37
C ASP A 507 -14.89 16.96 5.72
N VAL A 508 -14.58 15.68 5.97
CA VAL A 508 -14.75 15.04 7.29
C VAL A 508 -13.83 15.66 8.32
N MET A 509 -12.54 15.84 7.99
CA MET A 509 -11.60 16.50 8.90
C MET A 509 -12.06 17.93 9.26
N PHE A 510 -12.51 18.71 8.26
CA PHE A 510 -13.02 20.07 8.48
C PHE A 510 -14.29 20.07 9.32
N THR A 511 -15.24 19.17 9.04
CA THR A 511 -16.45 19.01 9.85
C THR A 511 -16.08 18.64 11.29
N LEU A 512 -15.10 17.75 11.46
CA LEU A 512 -14.68 17.25 12.75
C LEU A 512 -14.10 18.40 13.55
N TYR A 513 -13.18 19.17 12.97
CA TYR A 513 -12.49 20.28 13.63
C TYR A 513 -13.38 21.50 13.86
N GLN A 514 -14.62 21.50 13.35
CA GLN A 514 -15.64 22.52 13.62
C GLN A 514 -16.74 22.03 14.57
N SER A 515 -16.78 20.74 14.89
CA SER A 515 -17.87 20.15 15.67
C SER A 515 -17.90 20.58 17.14
N ASN A 516 -16.78 21.07 17.69
CA ASN A 516 -16.73 21.62 19.04
C ASN A 516 -17.23 23.09 19.04
N PRO A 517 -18.38 23.38 19.67
CA PRO A 517 -18.98 24.72 19.64
C PRO A 517 -18.18 25.78 20.42
N GLU A 518 -17.37 25.36 21.39
CA GLU A 518 -16.55 26.25 22.22
C GLU A 518 -15.13 26.45 21.66
N PHE A 519 -14.66 25.53 20.80
CA PHE A 519 -13.34 25.59 20.17
C PHE A 519 -13.42 25.17 18.70
N ASN A 520 -13.67 26.14 17.81
CA ASN A 520 -13.60 25.90 16.37
C ASN A 520 -12.12 25.83 15.94
N ALA A 521 -11.57 24.61 15.89
CA ALA A 521 -10.16 24.39 15.55
C ALA A 521 -9.84 24.86 14.13
N VAL A 522 -10.75 24.71 13.16
CA VAL A 522 -10.49 25.18 11.78
C VAL A 522 -10.27 26.68 11.74
N LYS A 523 -11.12 27.46 12.43
CA LYS A 523 -10.97 28.92 12.53
C LYS A 523 -9.62 29.30 13.15
N VAL A 524 -9.25 28.65 14.25
CA VAL A 524 -7.96 28.89 14.93
C VAL A 524 -6.78 28.59 14.00
N LEU A 525 -6.79 27.42 13.38
CA LEU A 525 -5.71 26.94 12.50
C LEU A 525 -5.61 27.77 11.21
N ASN A 526 -6.74 28.12 10.59
CA ASN A 526 -6.78 29.00 9.41
C ASN A 526 -6.21 30.39 9.74
N LYS A 527 -6.59 30.95 10.89
CA LYS A 527 -6.09 32.24 11.33
C LYS A 527 -4.58 32.18 11.56
N LEU A 528 -4.08 31.19 12.30
CA LEU A 528 -2.64 31.01 12.49
C LEU A 528 -1.90 30.86 11.15
N ALA A 529 -2.39 29.95 10.29
CA ALA A 529 -1.81 29.71 8.97
C ALA A 529 -1.74 30.98 8.09
N THR A 530 -2.70 31.89 8.23
CA THR A 530 -2.69 33.17 7.50
C THR A 530 -1.52 34.08 7.90
N TYR A 531 -1.06 34.00 9.15
CA TYR A 531 0.08 34.79 9.65
C TYR A 531 1.39 33.99 9.70
N THR A 532 1.35 32.68 9.52
CA THR A 532 2.54 31.83 9.48
C THR A 532 3.37 32.11 8.23
N HIS A 533 4.67 32.31 8.42
CA HIS A 533 5.64 32.33 7.33
C HIS A 533 6.14 30.91 7.09
N PHE A 534 5.60 30.27 6.06
CA PHE A 534 6.07 28.96 5.58
C PHE A 534 7.41 29.15 4.89
N THR A 535 8.40 28.29 5.14
CA THR A 535 9.73 28.39 4.53
C THR A 535 10.01 27.25 3.57
N ASN A 536 10.35 26.08 4.10
CA ASN A 536 10.47 24.81 3.40
C ASN A 536 9.85 23.75 4.31
N TYR A 537 9.07 22.84 3.75
CA TYR A 537 8.48 21.69 4.47
C TYR A 537 9.48 20.92 5.37
N ASN A 538 10.73 20.75 4.93
CA ASN A 538 11.78 20.04 5.67
C ASN A 538 12.51 20.91 6.71
N GLU A 539 12.46 22.25 6.58
CA GLU A 539 13.09 23.19 7.51
C GLU A 539 12.11 23.71 8.59
N ASP A 540 10.84 23.74 8.24
CA ASP A 540 9.76 24.22 9.11
C ASP A 540 9.50 23.25 10.26
N LYS A 541 9.04 23.81 11.38
CA LYS A 541 8.59 23.02 12.53
C LYS A 541 7.37 22.18 12.12
N ILE A 542 7.23 20.99 12.69
CA ILE A 542 6.12 20.07 12.39
C ILE A 542 4.74 20.75 12.46
N TYR A 543 4.50 21.62 13.45
CA TYR A 543 3.23 22.33 13.55
C TYR A 543 2.98 23.30 12.39
N ILE A 544 4.03 23.91 11.81
CA ILE A 544 3.91 24.78 10.63
C ILE A 544 3.50 23.92 9.42
N ASN A 545 4.11 22.74 9.26
CA ASN A 545 3.71 21.81 8.19
C ASN A 545 2.23 21.44 8.32
N MET A 546 1.73 21.24 9.53
CA MET A 546 0.31 20.95 9.79
C MET A 546 -0.61 22.15 9.51
N LEU A 547 -0.14 23.39 9.67
CA LEU A 547 -0.90 24.60 9.33
C LEU A 547 -1.07 24.81 7.82
N SER A 548 -0.26 24.17 6.98
CA SER A 548 -0.26 24.34 5.52
C SER A 548 -1.63 24.10 4.88
N GLN A 549 -2.35 23.06 5.32
CA GLN A 549 -3.68 22.71 4.82
C GLN A 549 -4.76 23.71 5.21
N PHE A 550 -4.53 24.51 6.26
CA PHE A 550 -5.49 25.51 6.73
C PHE A 550 -5.33 26.87 6.07
N LYS A 551 -4.23 27.09 5.35
CA LYS A 551 -3.91 28.37 4.70
C LYS A 551 -4.95 28.79 3.65
N TYR A 552 -5.56 27.82 2.97
CA TYR A 552 -6.54 28.04 1.89
C TYR A 552 -7.94 27.60 2.27
N CYS A 553 -8.29 27.64 3.56
CA CYS A 553 -9.66 27.47 3.98
C CYS A 553 -10.44 28.77 3.77
N ILE A 554 -11.66 28.63 3.26
CA ILE A 554 -12.60 29.71 3.00
C ILE A 554 -13.79 29.53 3.94
N GLU A 555 -14.10 30.57 4.70
CA GLU A 555 -15.32 30.64 5.52
C GLU A 555 -16.52 30.94 4.61
N GLY A 556 -17.50 30.03 4.61
CA GLY A 556 -18.79 30.19 3.95
C GLY A 556 -19.69 31.18 4.67
N GLY A 557 -20.77 31.61 4.00
CA GLY A 557 -21.73 32.55 4.58
C GLY A 557 -22.54 31.99 5.76
N ASP A 558 -22.49 30.67 5.97
CA ASP A 558 -23.07 29.91 7.06
C ASP A 558 -22.10 29.67 8.23
N GLY A 559 -20.86 30.15 8.13
CA GLY A 559 -19.80 29.96 9.12
C GLY A 559 -19.05 28.62 9.00
N PHE A 560 -19.38 27.79 8.01
CA PHE A 560 -18.64 26.55 7.74
C PHE A 560 -17.42 26.84 6.87
N TYR A 561 -16.31 26.18 7.19
CA TYR A 561 -15.07 26.30 6.43
C TYR A 561 -14.97 25.18 5.40
N THR A 562 -14.58 25.54 4.18
CA THR A 562 -14.27 24.62 3.08
C THR A 562 -12.84 24.83 2.58
N LEU A 563 -12.21 23.79 2.03
CA LEU A 563 -10.87 23.90 1.45
C LEU A 563 -10.94 24.36 -0.01
N ASP A 564 -10.25 25.46 -0.35
CA ASP A 564 -9.91 25.75 -1.74
C ASP A 564 -8.82 24.77 -2.20
N LYS A 565 -9.29 23.64 -2.73
CA LYS A 565 -8.45 22.49 -3.10
C LYS A 565 -7.42 22.84 -4.17
N GLU A 566 -7.76 23.70 -5.14
CA GLU A 566 -6.84 24.06 -6.22
C GLU A 566 -5.67 24.90 -5.69
N SER A 567 -5.98 25.95 -4.90
CA SER A 567 -4.96 26.80 -4.29
C SER A 567 -4.12 26.03 -3.26
N PHE A 568 -4.73 25.13 -2.50
CA PHE A 568 -3.99 24.26 -1.58
C PHE A 568 -3.03 23.32 -2.31
N ASN A 569 -3.49 22.62 -3.36
CA ASN A 569 -2.62 21.70 -4.11
C ASN A 569 -1.44 22.44 -4.76
N GLU A 570 -1.68 23.63 -5.30
CA GLU A 570 -0.63 24.51 -5.84
C GLU A 570 0.40 24.87 -4.77
N PHE A 571 -0.07 25.34 -3.61
CA PHE A 571 0.81 25.65 -2.50
C PHE A 571 1.59 24.45 -1.97
N ASP A 572 0.91 23.33 -1.69
CA ASP A 572 1.51 22.12 -1.14
C ASP A 572 2.62 21.57 -2.04
N TYR A 573 2.40 21.57 -3.36
CA TYR A 573 3.40 21.15 -4.33
C TYR A 573 4.69 21.98 -4.22
N PHE A 574 4.58 23.31 -4.28
CA PHE A 574 5.76 24.18 -4.22
C PHE A 574 6.40 24.21 -2.84
N TYR A 575 5.58 24.15 -1.78
CA TYR A 575 6.05 24.11 -0.40
C TYR A 575 6.92 22.88 -0.10
N LYS A 576 6.59 21.73 -0.70
CA LYS A 576 7.38 20.50 -0.58
C LYS A 576 8.61 20.46 -1.49
N LYS A 577 8.55 21.12 -2.65
CA LYS A 577 9.63 21.11 -3.64
C LYS A 577 10.71 22.15 -3.40
N THR A 578 10.42 23.22 -2.65
CA THR A 578 11.31 24.38 -2.56
C THR A 578 11.26 25.12 -1.23
N ASN A 579 12.26 25.99 -1.01
CA ASN A 579 12.25 27.04 0.00
C ASN A 579 11.37 28.25 -0.41
N ILE A 580 10.25 28.03 -1.11
CA ILE A 580 9.36 29.13 -1.53
C ILE A 580 8.42 29.47 -0.38
N THR A 581 8.70 30.61 0.25
CA THR A 581 7.87 31.15 1.33
C THR A 581 6.60 31.85 0.83
N SER A 582 6.58 32.26 -0.44
CA SER A 582 5.44 32.92 -1.06
C SER A 582 5.33 32.58 -2.55
N LEU A 583 4.16 32.11 -2.98
CA LEU A 583 3.84 31.81 -4.38
C LEU A 583 3.84 33.06 -5.30
N SER A 584 4.18 34.26 -4.78
CA SER A 584 4.22 35.49 -5.57
C SER A 584 5.44 35.60 -6.48
N ASP A 585 6.43 34.71 -6.34
CA ASP A 585 7.61 34.70 -7.20
C ASP A 585 7.43 33.75 -8.40
N GLU A 586 6.87 34.30 -9.47
CA GLU A 586 6.66 33.61 -10.75
C GLU A 586 7.97 33.05 -11.33
N GLU A 587 9.12 33.70 -11.09
CA GLU A 587 10.42 33.23 -11.57
C GLU A 587 10.81 31.93 -10.85
N THR A 588 10.67 31.88 -9.53
CA THR A 588 11.00 30.66 -8.77
C THR A 588 10.05 29.50 -9.11
N ILE A 589 8.73 29.76 -9.20
CA ILE A 589 7.76 28.75 -9.69
C ILE A 589 8.20 28.20 -11.04
N ASN A 590 8.55 29.09 -11.98
CA ASN A 590 8.95 28.70 -13.31
C ASN A 590 10.27 27.91 -13.33
N ASN A 591 11.21 28.20 -12.43
CA ASN A 591 12.47 27.45 -12.30
C ASN A 591 12.21 26.02 -11.84
N VAL A 592 11.35 25.81 -10.84
CA VAL A 592 10.99 24.46 -10.35
C VAL A 592 10.34 23.62 -11.45
N LEU A 593 9.36 24.20 -12.13
CA LEU A 593 8.67 23.53 -13.23
C LEU A 593 9.61 23.25 -14.41
N LYS A 594 10.59 24.14 -14.64
CA LYS A 594 11.63 23.93 -15.64
C LYS A 594 12.57 22.80 -15.25
N GLU A 595 12.98 22.69 -13.99
CA GLU A 595 13.77 21.57 -13.49
C GLU A 595 13.02 20.23 -13.63
N GLU A 596 11.73 20.21 -13.32
CA GLU A 596 10.88 19.03 -13.53
C GLU A 596 10.80 18.65 -15.02
N PHE A 597 10.59 19.60 -15.92
CA PHE A 597 10.65 19.35 -17.37
C PHE A 597 12.04 18.87 -17.81
N ASP A 598 13.10 19.52 -17.34
CA ASP A 598 14.49 19.20 -17.70
C ASP A 598 14.87 17.78 -17.25
N SER A 599 14.36 17.33 -16.10
CA SER A 599 14.55 15.95 -15.61
C SER A 599 14.00 14.87 -16.55
N THR A 600 13.01 15.20 -17.38
CA THR A 600 12.37 14.24 -18.30
C THR A 600 13.09 14.09 -19.65
N PHE A 601 14.06 14.94 -19.99
CA PHE A 601 14.72 14.88 -21.31
C PHE A 601 15.47 13.58 -21.56
N ASN A 602 16.09 13.02 -20.52
CA ASN A 602 16.78 11.73 -20.65
C ASN A 602 15.80 10.61 -20.94
N ASP A 603 14.61 10.63 -20.32
CA ASP A 603 13.55 9.68 -20.62
C ASP A 603 13.02 9.87 -22.06
N ILE A 604 12.74 11.11 -22.50
CA ILE A 604 12.31 11.40 -23.88
C ILE A 604 13.34 10.85 -24.89
N ARG A 605 14.63 11.15 -24.67
CA ARG A 605 15.72 10.65 -25.52
C ARG A 605 15.72 9.13 -25.57
N ARG A 606 15.64 8.47 -24.41
CA ARG A 606 15.61 7.00 -24.31
C ARG A 606 14.43 6.42 -25.09
N GLU A 607 13.22 6.95 -24.95
CA GLU A 607 12.06 6.43 -25.68
C GLU A 607 12.22 6.60 -27.20
N ILE A 608 12.79 7.73 -27.66
CA ILE A 608 13.08 7.97 -29.08
C ILE A 608 14.16 7.01 -29.61
N GLU A 609 15.18 6.70 -28.80
CA GLU A 609 16.22 5.71 -29.15
C GLU A 609 15.63 4.31 -29.36
N LEU A 610 14.62 3.91 -28.58
CA LEU A 610 13.97 2.63 -28.75
C LEU A 610 13.26 2.50 -30.11
N PHE A 611 12.64 3.58 -30.63
CA PHE A 611 12.07 3.56 -31.99
C PHE A 611 13.12 3.28 -33.08
N LYS A 612 14.38 3.68 -32.86
CA LYS A 612 15.47 3.40 -33.80
C LYS A 612 16.03 1.99 -33.63
N ARG A 613 16.04 1.48 -32.41
CA ARG A 613 16.59 0.16 -32.07
C ARG A 613 15.75 -0.98 -32.61
N TYR A 614 14.43 -0.85 -32.60
CA TYR A 614 13.52 -1.94 -32.94
C TYR A 614 12.90 -1.80 -34.34
N ASN A 615 12.70 -2.94 -35.01
CA ASN A 615 12.00 -3.00 -36.29
C ASN A 615 10.49 -2.90 -36.08
N LEU A 616 9.94 -1.69 -36.20
CA LEU A 616 8.54 -1.40 -35.93
C LEU A 616 7.58 -2.04 -36.93
N LYS A 617 7.98 -2.25 -38.21
CA LYS A 617 7.15 -2.99 -39.18
C LYS A 617 7.08 -4.49 -38.84
N LYS A 618 8.10 -5.07 -38.21
CA LYS A 618 8.07 -6.45 -37.71
C LYS A 618 7.20 -6.57 -36.46
N LEU A 619 7.30 -5.62 -35.53
CA LEU A 619 6.49 -5.61 -34.31
C LEU A 619 5.01 -5.33 -34.60
N TYR A 620 4.72 -4.44 -35.56
CA TYR A 620 3.37 -4.02 -35.91
C TYR A 620 3.12 -4.16 -37.42
N PRO A 621 3.01 -5.39 -37.95
CA PRO A 621 2.89 -5.63 -39.39
C PRO A 621 1.61 -5.07 -40.02
N ASN A 622 0.61 -4.74 -39.20
CA ASN A 622 -0.69 -4.23 -39.65
C ASN A 622 -0.78 -2.69 -39.62
N ILE A 623 0.25 -1.99 -39.13
CA ILE A 623 0.26 -0.53 -39.07
C ILE A 623 0.93 0.04 -40.32
N ASP A 624 0.22 0.88 -41.07
CA ASP A 624 0.83 1.75 -42.06
C ASP A 624 1.45 2.96 -41.35
N PHE A 625 2.75 2.86 -41.06
CA PHE A 625 3.49 3.92 -40.36
C PHE A 625 3.64 5.19 -41.20
N GLU A 626 3.58 5.13 -42.53
CA GLU A 626 3.70 6.31 -43.38
C GLU A 626 2.42 7.15 -43.33
N GLU A 627 1.27 6.49 -43.20
CA GLU A 627 -0.03 7.15 -43.03
C GLU A 627 -0.30 7.55 -41.59
N LYS A 628 -0.13 6.62 -40.63
CA LYS A 628 -0.56 6.80 -39.23
C LYS A 628 0.44 7.61 -38.40
N TYR A 629 1.75 7.45 -38.64
CA TYR A 629 2.82 8.11 -37.87
C TYR A 629 3.99 8.57 -38.77
N PRO A 630 3.74 9.43 -39.77
CA PRO A 630 4.78 9.89 -40.71
C PRO A 630 6.00 10.51 -40.00
N GLU A 631 5.80 11.09 -38.81
CA GLU A 631 6.84 11.68 -37.98
C GLU A 631 7.90 10.69 -37.48
N LEU A 632 7.58 9.39 -37.40
CA LEU A 632 8.52 8.33 -37.04
C LEU A 632 9.50 7.99 -38.17
N LYS A 633 9.28 8.47 -39.40
CA LYS A 633 10.17 8.27 -40.56
C LYS A 633 10.65 6.80 -40.70
N ILE A 634 9.71 5.86 -40.67
CA ILE A 634 10.01 4.43 -40.75
C ILE A 634 10.36 4.05 -42.19
N ASN A 635 11.56 3.53 -42.43
CA ASN A 635 11.99 3.15 -43.77
C ASN A 635 11.37 1.82 -44.25
N GLU A 636 11.69 1.42 -45.49
CA GLU A 636 11.20 0.16 -46.07
C GLU A 636 11.59 -1.08 -45.26
N ARG A 637 12.72 -1.03 -44.54
CA ARG A 637 13.18 -2.14 -43.67
C ARG A 637 12.47 -2.19 -42.32
N GLY A 638 11.73 -1.14 -41.95
CA GLY A 638 10.96 -1.08 -40.71
C GLY A 638 11.64 -0.38 -39.55
N TYR A 639 12.78 0.29 -39.76
CA TYR A 639 13.49 1.05 -38.72
C TYR A 639 13.24 2.55 -38.85
N SER A 640 13.22 3.25 -37.72
CA SER A 640 13.07 4.70 -37.68
C SER A 640 14.36 5.44 -38.09
N GLU A 641 14.21 6.40 -39.00
CA GLU A 641 15.29 7.30 -39.44
C GLU A 641 15.22 8.69 -38.77
N ILE A 642 14.52 8.80 -37.64
CA ILE A 642 14.45 10.06 -36.90
C ILE A 642 15.82 10.53 -36.41
N ASN A 643 16.02 11.84 -36.46
CA ASN A 643 17.16 12.52 -35.86
C ASN A 643 16.82 12.79 -34.39
N ILE A 644 17.44 12.04 -33.48
CA ILE A 644 17.14 12.12 -32.04
C ILE A 644 17.34 13.54 -31.52
N ASP A 645 18.47 14.18 -31.83
CA ASP A 645 18.77 15.52 -31.29
C ASP A 645 17.80 16.57 -31.84
N GLU A 646 17.44 16.50 -33.13
CA GLU A 646 16.44 17.40 -33.71
C GLU A 646 15.07 17.22 -33.05
N THR A 647 14.62 15.97 -32.87
CA THR A 647 13.33 15.65 -32.26
C THR A 647 13.29 16.06 -30.79
N VAL A 648 14.33 15.72 -30.01
CA VAL A 648 14.45 16.06 -28.58
C VAL A 648 14.47 17.59 -28.38
N ASN A 649 15.19 18.33 -29.23
CA ASN A 649 15.21 19.80 -29.16
C ASN A 649 13.88 20.46 -29.58
N GLY A 650 12.95 19.71 -30.18
CA GLY A 650 11.62 20.20 -30.52
C GLY A 650 10.61 20.16 -29.36
N PHE A 651 10.97 19.59 -28.21
CA PHE A 651 10.12 19.60 -27.02
C PHE A 651 10.20 20.97 -26.33
N GLU A 652 9.03 21.58 -26.12
CA GLU A 652 8.88 22.92 -25.57
C GLU A 652 8.48 22.85 -24.09
N TYR A 653 9.05 23.73 -23.29
CA TYR A 653 8.64 23.89 -21.90
C TYR A 653 7.38 24.79 -21.82
N LYS A 654 6.30 24.26 -21.24
CA LYS A 654 4.97 24.91 -21.12
C LYS A 654 4.47 24.95 -19.67
N PRO A 655 4.89 25.92 -18.84
CA PRO A 655 4.60 25.96 -17.41
C PRO A 655 3.10 25.88 -17.08
N GLU A 656 2.26 26.50 -17.90
CA GLU A 656 0.81 26.55 -17.72
C GLU A 656 0.15 25.16 -17.71
N LYS A 657 0.72 24.21 -18.44
CA LYS A 657 0.25 22.82 -18.44
C LYS A 657 0.55 22.16 -17.09
N TYR A 658 1.78 22.26 -16.58
CA TYR A 658 2.14 21.71 -15.26
C TYR A 658 1.29 22.29 -14.15
N LEU A 659 1.12 23.61 -14.12
CA LEU A 659 0.27 24.29 -13.12
C LEU A 659 -1.17 23.77 -13.14
N SER A 660 -1.73 23.44 -14.30
CA SER A 660 -3.08 22.87 -14.38
C SER A 660 -3.19 21.48 -13.71
N TYR A 661 -2.17 20.63 -13.83
CA TYR A 661 -2.15 19.32 -13.15
C TYR A 661 -1.83 19.43 -11.66
N ILE A 662 -0.98 20.39 -11.29
CA ILE A 662 -0.70 20.73 -9.89
C ILE A 662 -2.00 21.15 -9.20
N LYS A 663 -2.78 22.08 -9.79
CA LYS A 663 -4.05 22.55 -9.21
C LYS A 663 -5.08 21.43 -9.05
N LYS A 664 -5.13 20.50 -10.00
CA LYS A 664 -5.95 19.28 -9.88
C LYS A 664 -5.44 18.30 -8.79
N GLY A 665 -4.26 18.55 -8.22
CA GLY A 665 -3.61 17.72 -7.20
C GLY A 665 -3.04 16.43 -7.79
N VAL A 666 -2.82 16.37 -9.09
CA VAL A 666 -2.39 15.16 -9.79
C VAL A 666 -0.86 15.11 -9.86
N LEU A 667 -0.24 16.25 -10.12
CA LEU A 667 1.22 16.39 -10.11
C LEU A 667 1.73 16.40 -8.65
N GLY A 668 2.74 15.58 -8.36
CA GLY A 668 3.33 15.43 -7.01
C GLY A 668 2.93 14.15 -6.27
N ARG A 669 1.78 13.56 -6.59
CA ARG A 669 1.40 12.22 -6.10
C ARG A 669 1.97 11.11 -6.97
N ASN A 670 2.11 11.37 -8.27
CA ASN A 670 2.58 10.38 -9.22
C ASN A 670 3.58 11.00 -10.20
N TYR A 671 4.77 10.40 -10.27
CA TYR A 671 5.90 10.92 -11.04
C TYR A 671 5.73 10.78 -12.56
N TYR A 672 4.82 9.91 -13.03
CA TYR A 672 4.59 9.70 -14.46
C TYR A 672 3.91 10.90 -15.14
N TYR A 673 3.09 11.67 -14.41
CA TYR A 673 2.41 12.83 -15.00
C TYR A 673 3.38 13.89 -15.50
N THR A 674 4.51 14.12 -14.81
CA THR A 674 5.56 15.02 -15.30
C THR A 674 6.06 14.53 -16.68
N LYS A 675 6.29 13.23 -16.84
CA LYS A 675 6.71 12.62 -18.13
C LYS A 675 5.63 12.77 -19.18
N PHE A 676 4.37 12.45 -18.87
CA PHE A 676 3.28 12.51 -19.84
C PHE A 676 3.06 13.93 -20.37
N ILE A 677 3.10 14.94 -19.49
CA ILE A 677 3.00 16.35 -19.88
C ILE A 677 4.16 16.72 -20.81
N SER A 678 5.40 16.38 -20.42
CA SER A 678 6.58 16.64 -21.26
C SER A 678 6.47 15.96 -22.63
N TYR A 679 5.99 14.71 -22.69
CA TYR A 679 5.90 13.91 -23.90
C TYR A 679 4.87 14.45 -24.93
N GLN A 680 3.93 15.29 -24.50
CA GLN A 680 2.98 15.96 -25.39
C GLN A 680 3.54 17.26 -25.99
N ASN A 681 4.61 17.82 -25.42
CA ASN A 681 5.02 19.19 -25.69
C ASN A 681 5.94 19.36 -26.91
N ASN A 682 5.85 18.49 -27.92
CA ASN A 682 6.46 18.72 -29.22
C ASN A 682 5.37 18.78 -30.30
N PRO A 683 5.13 19.95 -30.92
CA PRO A 683 4.02 20.14 -31.87
C PRO A 683 4.17 19.31 -33.15
N ASN A 684 5.39 18.86 -33.48
CA ASN A 684 5.68 18.06 -34.66
C ASN A 684 5.91 16.57 -34.34
N PHE A 685 5.94 16.20 -33.05
CA PHE A 685 6.26 14.85 -32.60
C PHE A 685 5.60 14.58 -31.24
N ASN A 686 4.29 14.31 -31.23
CA ASN A 686 3.57 14.04 -29.98
C ASN A 686 3.89 12.62 -29.50
N LEU A 687 4.99 12.48 -28.76
CA LEU A 687 5.50 11.20 -28.28
C LEU A 687 4.45 10.45 -27.45
N LEU A 688 3.69 11.14 -26.60
CA LEU A 688 2.66 10.50 -25.78
C LEU A 688 1.56 9.85 -26.65
N LYS A 689 1.04 10.57 -27.66
CA LYS A 689 0.00 10.03 -28.56
C LYS A 689 0.51 8.82 -29.34
N ILE A 690 1.77 8.84 -29.78
CA ILE A 690 2.39 7.70 -30.47
C ILE A 690 2.49 6.50 -29.52
N LEU A 691 3.03 6.68 -28.32
CA LEU A 691 3.21 5.58 -27.35
C LEU A 691 1.87 5.00 -26.89
N VAL A 692 0.88 5.83 -26.54
CA VAL A 692 -0.47 5.37 -26.17
C VAL A 692 -1.12 4.60 -27.33
N SER A 693 -0.98 5.10 -28.57
CA SER A 693 -1.59 4.42 -29.70
C SER A 693 -0.84 3.14 -30.10
N LEU A 694 0.47 3.02 -29.87
CA LEU A 694 1.19 1.77 -30.05
C LEU A 694 0.84 0.77 -28.95
N ALA A 695 0.80 1.20 -27.68
CA ALA A 695 0.41 0.36 -26.55
C ALA A 695 -0.97 -0.30 -26.73
N ARG A 696 -1.92 0.38 -27.38
CA ARG A 696 -3.23 -0.18 -27.73
C ARG A 696 -3.19 -1.25 -28.82
N GLU A 697 -2.20 -1.19 -29.70
CA GLU A 697 -1.99 -2.17 -30.79
C GLU A 697 -1.06 -3.30 -30.34
N THR A 698 -0.39 -3.13 -29.18
CA THR A 698 0.51 -4.09 -28.59
C THR A 698 -0.28 -5.23 -27.93
N ASN A 699 0.01 -6.45 -28.34
CA ASN A 699 -0.39 -7.63 -27.60
C ASN A 699 0.71 -7.93 -26.57
N PHE A 700 0.52 -7.45 -25.33
CA PHE A 700 1.42 -7.77 -24.22
C PHE A 700 1.31 -9.25 -23.91
N LYS A 701 2.45 -9.96 -23.97
CA LYS A 701 2.51 -11.40 -23.72
C LYS A 701 2.92 -11.65 -22.29
N ASN A 702 4.19 -11.38 -21.97
CA ASN A 702 4.78 -11.52 -20.65
C ASN A 702 6.19 -10.89 -20.65
N THR A 703 6.78 -10.76 -19.47
CA THR A 703 8.10 -10.16 -19.25
C THR A 703 9.26 -10.83 -20.02
N TYR A 704 9.18 -12.10 -20.39
CA TYR A 704 10.26 -12.81 -21.07
C TYR A 704 10.12 -12.80 -22.59
N ALA A 705 8.87 -12.79 -23.08
CA ALA A 705 8.53 -12.72 -24.49
C ALA A 705 8.71 -11.31 -25.07
N ASP A 706 8.39 -10.30 -24.25
CA ASP A 706 8.31 -8.91 -24.68
C ASP A 706 9.67 -8.21 -24.54
N ASN A 707 10.10 -7.55 -25.62
CA ASN A 707 11.33 -6.78 -25.63
C ASN A 707 11.19 -5.46 -24.83
N GLU A 708 12.32 -4.78 -24.60
CA GLU A 708 12.38 -3.52 -23.85
C GLU A 708 11.39 -2.46 -24.35
N PHE A 709 11.20 -2.35 -25.67
CA PHE A 709 10.25 -1.41 -26.25
C PHE A 709 8.81 -1.74 -25.86
N ILE A 710 8.40 -3.01 -25.92
CA ILE A 710 7.06 -3.46 -25.52
C ILE A 710 6.85 -3.26 -24.02
N LYS A 711 7.84 -3.59 -23.19
CA LYS A 711 7.80 -3.35 -21.73
C LYS A 711 7.56 -1.88 -21.40
N ASN A 712 8.24 -0.97 -22.09
CA ASN A 712 8.04 0.46 -21.90
C ASN A 712 6.65 0.93 -22.31
N LEU A 713 5.95 0.22 -23.21
CA LEU A 713 4.59 0.56 -23.62
C LEU A 713 3.52 0.25 -22.56
N ILE A 714 3.82 -0.59 -21.56
CA ILE A 714 2.83 -1.07 -20.59
C ILE A 714 2.15 0.09 -19.87
N VAL A 715 2.92 1.04 -19.34
CA VAL A 715 2.34 2.18 -18.60
C VAL A 715 1.38 2.99 -19.47
N PHE A 716 1.65 3.10 -20.78
CA PHE A 716 0.83 3.87 -21.72
C PHE A 716 -0.47 3.16 -22.12
N ARG A 717 -0.60 1.86 -21.85
CA ARG A 717 -1.87 1.12 -21.98
C ARG A 717 -2.94 1.69 -21.04
N PHE A 718 -2.52 2.17 -19.88
CA PHE A 718 -3.38 2.71 -18.81
C PHE A 718 -3.50 4.24 -18.86
N VAL A 719 -3.04 4.84 -19.97
CA VAL A 719 -3.12 6.27 -20.20
C VAL A 719 -4.22 6.57 -21.20
N THR A 720 -5.13 7.46 -20.81
CA THR A 720 -6.12 8.05 -21.71
C THR A 720 -5.81 9.53 -21.92
N ILE A 721 -5.96 9.99 -23.17
CA ILE A 721 -5.82 11.40 -23.54
C ILE A 721 -7.21 11.86 -23.95
N THR A 722 -7.74 12.86 -23.26
CA THR A 722 -9.05 13.47 -23.53
C THR A 722 -8.98 14.45 -24.70
N ASP A 723 -10.14 14.89 -25.19
CA ASP A 723 -10.24 15.83 -26.32
C ASP A 723 -9.59 17.20 -26.04
N ASP A 724 -9.44 17.58 -24.78
CA ASP A 724 -8.74 18.80 -24.33
C ASP A 724 -7.23 18.57 -24.05
N ASP A 725 -6.69 17.46 -24.55
CA ASP A 725 -5.31 16.98 -24.35
C ASP A 725 -4.94 16.78 -22.87
N MET A 726 -5.92 16.58 -21.97
CA MET A 726 -5.64 16.16 -20.60
C MET A 726 -5.35 14.66 -20.56
N VAL A 727 -4.46 14.28 -19.66
CA VAL A 727 -3.99 12.92 -19.45
C VAL A 727 -4.64 12.40 -18.20
N ASN A 728 -5.25 11.22 -18.28
CA ASN A 728 -5.64 10.45 -17.10
C ASN A 728 -4.85 9.14 -17.12
N TYR A 729 -4.31 8.78 -15.96
CA TYR A 729 -3.54 7.56 -15.76
C TYR A 729 -4.23 6.72 -14.68
N ASP A 730 -4.62 5.51 -15.07
CA ASP A 730 -5.21 4.53 -14.18
C ASP A 730 -4.10 3.72 -13.49
N GLU A 731 -3.60 4.27 -12.37
CA GLU A 731 -2.50 3.68 -11.61
C GLU A 731 -2.85 2.31 -11.01
N GLU A 732 -4.10 2.13 -10.59
CA GLU A 732 -4.55 0.90 -9.97
C GLU A 732 -4.58 -0.24 -10.99
N SER A 733 -5.22 -0.01 -12.14
CA SER A 733 -5.20 -0.99 -13.24
C SER A 733 -3.78 -1.28 -13.73
N TYR A 734 -2.89 -0.28 -13.76
CA TYR A 734 -1.48 -0.51 -14.08
C TYR A 734 -0.79 -1.40 -13.04
N ARG A 735 -0.98 -1.15 -11.73
CA ARG A 735 -0.35 -1.97 -10.69
C ARG A 735 -0.85 -3.40 -10.75
N ASN A 736 -2.16 -3.60 -10.85
CA ASN A 736 -2.75 -4.94 -10.97
C ASN A 736 -2.23 -5.65 -12.23
N PHE A 737 -2.21 -4.94 -13.37
CA PHE A 737 -1.64 -5.49 -14.59
C PHE A 737 -0.15 -5.80 -14.48
N ILE A 738 0.64 -4.97 -13.80
CA ILE A 738 2.07 -5.22 -13.61
C ILE A 738 2.28 -6.42 -12.69
N GLU A 739 1.48 -6.57 -11.64
CA GLU A 739 1.50 -7.77 -10.81
C GLU A 739 1.19 -8.99 -11.67
N ASP A 740 0.10 -8.97 -12.44
CA ASP A 740 -0.23 -10.06 -13.35
C ASP A 740 0.85 -10.28 -14.42
N TYR A 741 1.39 -9.23 -15.02
CA TYR A 741 2.38 -9.30 -16.11
C TYR A 741 3.76 -9.77 -15.63
N LEU A 742 4.17 -9.37 -14.41
CA LEU A 742 5.41 -9.82 -13.78
C LEU A 742 5.29 -11.24 -13.24
N TYR A 743 4.12 -11.61 -12.72
CA TYR A 743 3.87 -12.86 -12.01
C TYR A 743 2.98 -13.83 -12.80
N ASP A 744 2.83 -13.63 -14.11
CA ASP A 744 1.78 -14.25 -14.92
C ASP A 744 1.77 -15.78 -14.82
N ASN A 745 0.67 -16.28 -14.28
CA ASN A 745 0.33 -17.69 -14.16
C ASN A 745 0.05 -18.34 -15.53
N ASP A 746 0.05 -17.62 -16.64
CA ASP A 746 -0.19 -18.22 -17.96
C ASP A 746 1.06 -18.77 -18.66
N ILE A 747 2.24 -18.58 -18.10
CA ILE A 747 3.44 -19.31 -18.53
C ILE A 747 3.42 -20.68 -17.84
N PRO A 748 3.17 -21.81 -18.55
CA PRO A 748 2.94 -23.10 -17.90
C PRO A 748 4.08 -23.55 -16.97
N TYR A 749 5.31 -23.10 -17.25
CA TYR A 749 6.52 -23.42 -16.48
C TYR A 749 6.88 -22.38 -15.39
N LEU A 750 6.11 -21.30 -15.22
CA LEU A 750 6.24 -20.33 -14.12
C LEU A 750 4.97 -20.21 -13.24
N ARG A 751 3.96 -21.08 -13.43
CA ARG A 751 2.73 -21.10 -12.62
C ARG A 751 3.01 -21.20 -11.13
N PHE A 752 2.39 -20.30 -10.35
CA PHE A 752 2.57 -20.17 -8.90
C PHE A 752 1.67 -21.07 -8.05
N GLU A 753 0.90 -21.97 -8.65
CA GLU A 753 0.15 -23.00 -7.90
C GLU A 753 1.14 -24.04 -7.36
N TYR A 754 1.74 -23.73 -6.21
CA TYR A 754 2.78 -24.54 -5.59
C TYR A 754 2.17 -25.56 -4.64
N ASP A 755 2.27 -26.84 -5.01
CA ASP A 755 1.96 -27.93 -4.09
C ASP A 755 3.07 -28.08 -3.02
N ASN A 756 4.26 -27.50 -3.23
CA ASN A 756 5.37 -27.50 -2.27
C ASN A 756 6.48 -26.45 -2.57
N GLU A 757 7.33 -26.18 -1.57
CA GLU A 757 8.46 -25.22 -1.61
C GLU A 757 9.52 -25.55 -2.68
N LEU A 758 9.68 -26.82 -3.08
CA LEU A 758 10.69 -27.20 -4.09
C LEU A 758 10.28 -26.74 -5.49
N GLN A 759 9.00 -26.90 -5.85
CA GLN A 759 8.44 -26.39 -7.10
C GLN A 759 8.55 -24.87 -7.17
N ARG A 760 8.28 -24.17 -6.05
CA ARG A 760 8.50 -22.71 -5.94
C ARG A 760 9.93 -22.31 -6.25
N ARG A 761 10.91 -22.99 -5.65
CA ARG A 761 12.32 -22.66 -5.87
C ARG A 761 12.78 -23.01 -7.29
N PHE A 762 12.21 -24.04 -7.92
CA PHE A 762 12.44 -24.33 -9.34
C PHE A 762 11.98 -23.17 -10.23
N VAL A 763 10.75 -22.68 -10.00
CA VAL A 763 10.22 -21.51 -10.73
C VAL A 763 11.08 -20.27 -10.52
N MET A 764 11.54 -20.01 -9.28
CA MET A 764 12.48 -18.92 -9.00
C MET A 764 13.80 -19.07 -9.78
N ALA A 765 14.37 -20.28 -9.84
CA ALA A 765 15.57 -20.53 -10.64
C ALA A 765 15.33 -20.28 -12.12
N VAL A 766 14.24 -20.80 -12.71
CA VAL A 766 13.91 -20.55 -14.13
C VAL A 766 13.69 -19.05 -14.39
N SER A 767 13.12 -18.32 -13.43
CA SER A 767 12.96 -16.86 -13.49
C SER A 767 14.30 -16.13 -13.52
N ASP A 768 15.25 -16.50 -12.65
CA ASP A 768 16.62 -15.94 -12.61
C ASP A 768 17.35 -16.17 -13.94
N ILE A 769 17.19 -17.37 -14.53
CA ILE A 769 17.72 -17.69 -15.87
C ILE A 769 17.12 -16.75 -16.91
N GLY A 770 15.80 -16.57 -16.89
CA GLY A 770 15.11 -15.67 -17.80
C GLY A 770 15.61 -14.22 -17.71
N ASN A 771 15.88 -13.73 -16.50
CA ASN A 771 16.42 -12.38 -16.26
C ASN A 771 17.82 -12.22 -16.86
N LEU A 772 18.70 -13.20 -16.67
CA LEU A 772 20.03 -13.20 -17.28
C LEU A 772 19.98 -13.23 -18.81
N LEU A 773 19.05 -14.01 -19.38
CA LEU A 773 18.83 -14.04 -20.83
C LEU A 773 18.32 -12.69 -21.37
N LEU A 774 17.42 -12.02 -20.64
CA LEU A 774 16.96 -10.66 -20.97
C LEU A 774 18.12 -9.67 -20.99
N ASP A 775 19.03 -9.76 -20.02
CA ASP A 775 20.21 -8.92 -19.97
C ASP A 775 21.14 -9.17 -21.17
N LEU A 776 21.33 -10.42 -21.59
CA LEU A 776 22.07 -10.72 -22.82
C LEU A 776 21.46 -10.09 -24.08
N MET A 777 20.14 -9.92 -24.15
CA MET A 777 19.47 -9.20 -25.25
C MET A 777 19.62 -7.68 -25.16
N LYS A 778 19.74 -7.15 -23.94
CA LYS A 778 19.80 -5.71 -23.69
C LYS A 778 21.15 -5.10 -24.09
N TYR A 779 22.25 -5.83 -23.94
CA TYR A 779 23.59 -5.29 -24.19
C TYR A 779 24.08 -5.56 -25.62
N ASN A 780 24.89 -4.64 -26.17
CA ASN A 780 25.64 -4.89 -27.40
C ASN A 780 26.80 -5.83 -27.09
N LEU A 781 26.60 -7.12 -27.30
CA LEU A 781 27.54 -8.16 -26.89
C LEU A 781 28.86 -8.09 -27.66
N ARG A 782 28.86 -7.59 -28.91
CA ARG A 782 30.11 -7.38 -29.66
C ARG A 782 30.93 -6.22 -29.10
N GLU A 783 30.28 -5.19 -28.55
CA GLU A 783 30.95 -4.08 -27.86
C GLU A 783 31.45 -4.49 -26.47
N VAL A 784 30.60 -5.20 -25.72
CA VAL A 784 30.90 -5.65 -24.36
C VAL A 784 31.96 -6.76 -24.35
N PHE A 785 31.94 -7.64 -25.35
CA PHE A 785 32.86 -8.77 -25.50
C PHE A 785 33.56 -8.78 -26.87
N PRO A 786 34.41 -7.78 -27.18
CA PRO A 786 34.99 -7.61 -28.52
C PRO A 786 35.96 -8.72 -28.93
N MET A 787 36.39 -9.57 -27.98
CA MET A 787 37.30 -10.68 -28.22
C MET A 787 36.58 -12.00 -28.55
N ILE A 788 35.25 -11.99 -28.55
CA ILE A 788 34.42 -13.17 -28.78
C ILE A 788 33.91 -13.15 -30.23
N ASP A 789 34.16 -14.25 -30.94
CA ASP A 789 33.53 -14.52 -32.23
C ASP A 789 32.16 -15.16 -32.01
N PHE A 790 31.12 -14.33 -31.90
CA PHE A 790 29.74 -14.78 -31.69
C PHE A 790 29.19 -15.58 -32.87
N ASP A 791 29.68 -15.33 -34.09
CA ASP A 791 29.21 -16.00 -35.31
C ASP A 791 29.71 -17.45 -35.37
N GLY A 792 30.87 -17.74 -34.78
CA GLY A 792 31.48 -19.07 -34.75
C GLY A 792 31.25 -19.85 -33.45
N ALA A 793 31.43 -19.20 -32.29
CA ALA A 793 31.47 -19.89 -31.00
C ALA A 793 30.07 -20.10 -30.37
N PHE A 794 29.08 -19.29 -30.76
CA PHE A 794 27.82 -19.14 -30.02
C PHE A 794 26.59 -19.09 -30.93
N SER A 795 26.42 -20.10 -31.79
CA SER A 795 25.30 -20.15 -32.73
C SER A 795 23.91 -20.07 -32.08
N TYR A 796 23.77 -20.46 -30.81
CA TYR A 796 22.51 -20.40 -30.07
C TYR A 796 22.12 -19.00 -29.61
N LEU A 797 23.05 -18.05 -29.59
CA LEU A 797 22.78 -16.70 -29.09
C LEU A 797 22.32 -15.73 -30.19
N GLU A 798 22.46 -16.13 -31.47
CA GLU A 798 22.03 -15.37 -32.65
C GLU A 798 22.29 -13.86 -32.54
N VAL A 799 23.56 -13.47 -32.43
CA VAL A 799 23.93 -12.05 -32.33
C VAL A 799 23.91 -11.40 -33.71
N ASP A 800 23.02 -10.42 -33.89
CA ASP A 800 22.85 -9.74 -35.17
C ASP A 800 24.09 -8.92 -35.60
N GLU A 801 24.00 -8.30 -36.78
CA GLU A 801 25.08 -7.47 -37.32
C GLU A 801 25.35 -6.20 -36.48
N PHE A 802 24.42 -5.81 -35.62
CA PHE A 802 24.54 -4.67 -34.72
C PHE A 802 25.09 -5.07 -33.35
N GLY A 803 25.22 -6.37 -33.07
CA GLY A 803 25.78 -6.90 -31.83
C GLY A 803 24.75 -7.24 -30.77
N TYR A 804 23.46 -7.27 -31.08
CA TYR A 804 22.40 -7.62 -30.14
C TYR A 804 21.93 -9.06 -30.32
N SER A 805 21.81 -9.79 -29.20
CA SER A 805 21.27 -11.15 -29.16
C SER A 805 19.81 -11.18 -29.62
N GLN A 806 19.47 -12.15 -30.47
CA GLN A 806 18.11 -12.39 -30.96
C GLN A 806 17.48 -13.67 -30.38
N ILE A 807 18.00 -14.16 -29.24
CA ILE A 807 17.49 -15.37 -28.59
C ILE A 807 15.99 -15.30 -28.33
N ASN A 808 15.34 -16.45 -28.50
CA ASN A 808 13.94 -16.63 -28.14
C ASN A 808 13.86 -17.18 -26.71
N ILE A 809 13.71 -16.28 -25.73
CA ILE A 809 13.72 -16.64 -24.30
C ILE A 809 12.59 -17.61 -23.98
N ASP A 810 11.38 -17.39 -24.50
CA ASP A 810 10.25 -18.30 -24.29
C ASP A 810 10.56 -19.72 -24.77
N GLU A 811 11.15 -19.85 -25.97
CA GLU A 811 11.56 -21.14 -26.49
C GLU A 811 12.59 -21.81 -25.58
N ILE A 812 13.55 -21.05 -25.07
CA ILE A 812 14.56 -21.55 -24.12
C ILE A 812 13.91 -21.99 -22.81
N LEU A 813 13.12 -21.12 -22.16
CA LEU A 813 12.52 -21.37 -20.85
C LEU A 813 11.45 -22.46 -20.90
N SER A 814 10.76 -22.62 -22.04
CA SER A 814 9.78 -23.71 -22.23
C SER A 814 10.36 -25.11 -22.19
N ASN A 815 11.70 -25.25 -22.27
CA ASN A 815 12.40 -26.52 -22.14
C ASN A 815 12.76 -26.90 -20.69
N TYR A 816 12.44 -26.04 -19.72
CA TYR A 816 12.64 -26.32 -18.31
C TYR A 816 11.39 -26.99 -17.75
N GLU A 817 11.46 -28.31 -17.57
CA GLU A 817 10.38 -29.12 -17.00
C GLU A 817 10.71 -29.49 -15.55
N PHE A 818 9.76 -29.30 -14.63
CA PHE A 818 9.95 -29.72 -13.24
C PHE A 818 9.79 -31.24 -13.13
N ASN A 819 10.85 -31.93 -12.73
CA ASN A 819 10.83 -33.36 -12.42
C ASN A 819 11.20 -33.60 -10.94
N SER A 820 10.20 -33.82 -10.08
CA SER A 820 10.43 -34.02 -8.63
C SER A 820 11.37 -35.18 -8.30
N GLU A 821 11.43 -36.24 -9.11
CA GLU A 821 12.30 -37.41 -8.87
C GLU A 821 13.80 -37.07 -9.04
N GLU A 822 14.11 -36.07 -9.87
CA GLU A 822 15.47 -35.61 -10.12
C GLU A 822 16.00 -34.72 -8.97
N PHE A 823 15.10 -34.12 -8.19
CA PHE A 823 15.43 -33.19 -7.10
C PHE A 823 15.69 -33.84 -5.74
N ASP A 824 15.58 -35.16 -5.59
CA ASP A 824 15.97 -35.90 -4.38
C ASP A 824 17.43 -35.61 -3.97
N PHE A 825 18.28 -35.34 -4.96
CA PHE A 825 19.67 -34.91 -4.75
C PHE A 825 19.77 -33.53 -4.06
N VAL A 826 18.93 -32.57 -4.44
CA VAL A 826 18.98 -31.19 -3.88
C VAL A 826 18.57 -31.16 -2.41
N ASN A 827 17.69 -32.08 -1.99
CA ASN A 827 17.35 -32.25 -0.58
C ASN A 827 18.52 -32.76 0.28
N SER A 828 19.53 -33.41 -0.33
CA SER A 828 20.70 -33.96 0.37
C SER A 828 21.85 -32.95 0.55
N ILE A 829 21.75 -31.76 -0.05
CA ILE A 829 22.74 -30.68 0.02
C ILE A 829 22.46 -29.80 1.25
N ASP A 830 23.50 -29.34 1.95
CA ASP A 830 23.40 -28.57 3.20
C ASP A 830 22.70 -27.21 2.98
N TYR A 831 22.03 -26.68 4.01
CA TYR A 831 21.00 -25.63 3.91
C TYR A 831 21.49 -24.33 3.23
N ASP A 832 22.76 -23.94 3.42
CA ASP A 832 23.37 -22.75 2.79
C ASP A 832 23.65 -22.94 1.28
N GLU A 833 23.82 -24.17 0.81
CA GLU A 833 24.05 -24.47 -0.60
C GLU A 833 22.71 -24.62 -1.39
N LYS A 834 21.55 -24.69 -0.71
CA LYS A 834 20.25 -25.07 -1.33
C LYS A 834 19.65 -24.07 -2.32
N SER A 835 19.87 -22.76 -2.18
CA SER A 835 19.25 -21.78 -3.08
C SER A 835 19.93 -21.77 -4.45
N LYS A 836 21.27 -21.64 -4.49
CA LYS A 836 22.03 -21.66 -5.75
C LYS A 836 22.34 -23.06 -6.26
N GLY A 837 22.43 -24.06 -5.40
CA GLY A 837 22.58 -25.45 -5.83
C GLY A 837 21.40 -25.92 -6.67
N LEU A 838 20.18 -25.48 -6.33
CA LEU A 838 18.99 -25.74 -7.14
C LEU A 838 19.06 -25.01 -8.48
N GLU A 839 19.40 -23.73 -8.51
CA GLU A 839 19.52 -22.95 -9.75
C GLU A 839 20.54 -23.59 -10.72
N LEU A 840 21.72 -23.94 -10.20
CA LEU A 840 22.76 -24.63 -10.98
C LEU A 840 22.29 -26.00 -11.47
N TYR A 841 21.55 -26.75 -10.63
CA TYR A 841 20.97 -28.02 -11.04
C TYR A 841 19.94 -27.85 -12.17
N VAL A 842 19.11 -26.81 -12.10
CA VAL A 842 18.14 -26.44 -13.14
C VAL A 842 18.85 -26.11 -14.47
N PHE A 843 19.98 -25.42 -14.43
CA PHE A 843 20.84 -25.22 -15.61
C PHE A 843 21.44 -26.52 -16.17
N GLU A 844 21.85 -27.46 -15.31
CA GLU A 844 22.55 -28.68 -15.73
C GLU A 844 21.66 -29.76 -16.32
N ASN A 845 20.44 -29.92 -15.79
CA ASN A 845 19.59 -31.08 -16.09
C ASN A 845 18.53 -30.80 -17.16
N CYS A 846 18.37 -29.54 -17.58
CA CYS A 846 17.53 -29.23 -18.72
C CYS A 846 18.27 -29.55 -20.04
N ASN A 847 17.50 -29.65 -21.14
CA ASN A 847 17.93 -30.23 -22.41
C ASN A 847 19.23 -29.63 -23.04
N THR A 848 19.59 -30.09 -24.24
CA THR A 848 20.80 -29.64 -24.94
C THR A 848 20.91 -28.12 -25.14
N VAL A 849 19.79 -27.39 -25.17
CA VAL A 849 19.77 -25.93 -25.36
C VAL A 849 20.15 -25.21 -24.05
N SER A 850 19.58 -25.62 -22.92
CA SER A 850 19.90 -25.05 -21.60
C SER A 850 21.37 -25.22 -21.24
N ASN A 851 21.94 -26.40 -21.51
CA ASN A 851 23.37 -26.64 -21.28
C ASN A 851 24.24 -25.75 -22.19
N ALA A 852 23.87 -25.60 -23.47
CA ALA A 852 24.61 -24.71 -24.38
C ALA A 852 24.62 -23.26 -23.87
N ILE A 853 23.48 -22.76 -23.40
CA ILE A 853 23.33 -21.42 -22.82
C ILE A 853 24.15 -21.27 -21.54
N PHE A 854 24.11 -22.26 -20.64
CA PHE A 854 24.93 -22.26 -19.46
C PHE A 854 26.43 -22.20 -19.79
N GLN A 855 26.89 -22.97 -20.80
CA GLN A 855 28.28 -22.87 -21.26
C GLN A 855 28.61 -21.48 -21.83
N ILE A 856 27.67 -20.86 -22.56
CA ILE A 856 27.83 -19.49 -23.06
C ILE A 856 28.02 -18.53 -21.89
N ILE A 857 27.10 -18.51 -20.93
CA ILE A 857 27.13 -17.67 -19.72
C ILE A 857 28.48 -17.82 -19.01
N ARG A 858 28.92 -19.07 -18.79
CA ARG A 858 30.20 -19.35 -18.14
C ARG A 858 31.39 -18.82 -18.94
N ILE A 859 31.37 -18.98 -20.27
CA ILE A 859 32.43 -18.43 -21.11
C ILE A 859 32.43 -16.91 -21.03
N LEU A 860 31.27 -16.26 -21.13
CA LEU A 860 31.14 -14.81 -20.99
C LEU A 860 31.73 -14.34 -19.65
N ALA A 861 31.33 -14.96 -18.53
CA ALA A 861 31.86 -14.67 -17.21
C ALA A 861 33.39 -14.80 -17.14
N THR A 862 33.98 -15.84 -17.74
CA THR A 862 35.45 -16.01 -17.74
C THR A 862 36.21 -15.01 -18.61
N LYS A 863 35.52 -14.22 -19.45
CA LYS A 863 36.12 -13.20 -20.31
C LYS A 863 36.03 -11.79 -19.73
N ILE A 864 35.30 -11.61 -18.63
CA ILE A 864 35.20 -10.33 -17.93
C ILE A 864 36.34 -10.25 -16.93
N SER A 865 37.03 -9.10 -16.87
CA SER A 865 38.09 -8.87 -15.86
C SER A 865 37.53 -8.51 -14.48
N PHE A 866 36.25 -8.14 -14.40
CA PHE A 866 35.54 -7.63 -13.21
C PHE A 866 36.34 -6.56 -12.46
N GLU A 867 37.03 -5.70 -13.22
CA GLU A 867 37.75 -4.54 -12.72
C GLU A 867 36.89 -3.27 -12.87
N GLY A 868 37.00 -2.34 -11.92
CA GLY A 868 36.25 -1.08 -11.94
C GLY A 868 34.78 -1.26 -11.52
N ASN A 869 33.89 -0.37 -11.96
CA ASN A 869 32.50 -0.34 -11.50
C ASN A 869 31.58 -1.32 -12.26
N TRP A 870 31.97 -2.60 -12.32
CA TRP A 870 31.24 -3.60 -13.09
C TRP A 870 29.82 -3.84 -12.57
N ARG A 871 29.53 -3.58 -11.29
CA ARG A 871 28.17 -3.66 -10.71
C ARG A 871 27.18 -2.65 -11.28
N GLU A 872 27.65 -1.56 -11.91
CA GLU A 872 26.75 -0.65 -12.65
C GLU A 872 26.25 -1.28 -13.97
N ASN A 873 26.86 -2.37 -14.42
CA ASN A 873 26.39 -3.16 -15.54
C ASN A 873 25.67 -4.40 -15.00
N SER A 874 24.34 -4.44 -15.12
CA SER A 874 23.52 -5.54 -14.57
C SER A 874 23.93 -6.90 -15.13
N LEU A 875 24.27 -6.98 -16.43
CA LEU A 875 24.75 -8.22 -17.03
C LEU A 875 26.07 -8.68 -16.39
N PHE A 876 26.97 -7.77 -16.02
CA PHE A 876 28.20 -8.16 -15.32
C PHE A 876 27.90 -8.60 -13.89
N ASP A 877 26.98 -7.92 -13.21
CA ASP A 877 26.55 -8.33 -11.86
C ASP A 877 25.97 -9.74 -11.85
N ASP A 878 25.13 -10.06 -12.84
CA ASP A 878 24.55 -11.40 -12.97
C ASP A 878 25.61 -12.43 -13.39
N LEU A 879 26.60 -12.05 -14.22
CA LEU A 879 27.63 -12.98 -14.71
C LEU A 879 28.71 -13.32 -13.68
N VAL A 880 28.94 -12.49 -12.66
CA VAL A 880 30.12 -12.63 -11.76
C VAL A 880 30.15 -13.95 -11.01
N MET A 881 29.00 -14.42 -10.54
CA MET A 881 28.88 -15.69 -9.81
C MET A 881 29.35 -16.87 -10.67
N TYR A 882 29.12 -16.82 -11.98
CA TYR A 882 29.45 -17.91 -12.91
C TYR A 882 30.96 -18.12 -13.09
N GLN A 883 31.79 -17.15 -12.70
CA GLN A 883 33.25 -17.28 -12.67
C GLN A 883 33.72 -18.26 -11.59
N PHE A 884 32.97 -18.40 -10.49
CA PHE A 884 33.32 -19.19 -9.30
C PHE A 884 32.69 -20.59 -9.30
N LEU A 885 32.15 -21.02 -10.43
CA LEU A 885 31.55 -22.35 -10.57
C LEU A 885 32.61 -23.41 -10.86
N TYR A 886 32.55 -24.50 -10.12
CA TYR A 886 33.41 -25.67 -10.28
C TYR A 886 32.59 -26.97 -10.31
N ARG A 887 33.10 -27.99 -10.99
CA ARG A 887 32.45 -29.32 -11.06
C ARG A 887 33.11 -30.25 -10.04
N LYS A 888 32.33 -30.83 -9.12
CA LYS A 888 32.83 -31.86 -8.18
C LYS A 888 32.92 -33.22 -8.87
N SER A 889 33.47 -34.20 -8.15
CA SER A 889 33.67 -35.58 -8.66
C SER A 889 32.37 -36.35 -8.87
N ASP A 890 31.28 -35.92 -8.26
CA ASP A 890 29.91 -36.41 -8.51
C ASP A 890 29.37 -36.00 -9.88
N GLY A 891 30.06 -35.07 -10.54
CA GLY A 891 29.67 -34.57 -11.84
C GLY A 891 28.73 -33.37 -11.79
N HIS A 892 28.38 -32.83 -10.62
CA HIS A 892 27.51 -31.66 -10.49
C HIS A 892 28.31 -30.35 -10.33
N LEU A 893 27.68 -29.24 -10.69
CA LEU A 893 28.22 -27.89 -10.50
C LEU A 893 27.92 -27.35 -9.11
N TYR A 894 28.93 -26.68 -8.55
CA TYR A 894 28.88 -26.02 -7.26
C TYR A 894 29.43 -24.61 -7.38
N LEU A 895 28.87 -23.70 -6.60
CA LEU A 895 29.44 -22.37 -6.38
C LEU A 895 30.49 -22.45 -5.28
N ASN A 896 31.67 -21.92 -5.53
CA ASN A 896 32.66 -21.70 -4.48
C ASN A 896 32.28 -20.45 -3.68
N TYR A 897 31.42 -20.61 -2.68
CA TYR A 897 30.91 -19.51 -1.86
C TYR A 897 32.02 -18.74 -1.14
N ASP A 898 33.08 -19.41 -0.70
CA ASP A 898 34.20 -18.77 -0.03
C ASP A 898 34.96 -17.84 -0.98
N GLU A 899 35.25 -18.30 -2.20
CA GLU A 899 35.92 -17.48 -3.22
C GLU A 899 35.00 -16.36 -3.72
N TYR A 900 33.73 -16.67 -4.00
CA TYR A 900 32.76 -15.67 -4.44
C TYR A 900 32.51 -14.60 -3.36
N GLY A 901 32.30 -15.01 -2.11
CA GLY A 901 32.11 -14.12 -0.98
C GLY A 901 33.35 -13.27 -0.71
N SER A 902 34.55 -13.87 -0.77
CA SER A 902 35.81 -13.13 -0.66
C SER A 902 35.98 -12.13 -1.80
N PHE A 903 35.57 -12.48 -3.01
CA PHE A 903 35.59 -11.58 -4.17
C PHE A 903 34.63 -10.40 -3.98
N LEU A 904 33.38 -10.65 -3.59
CA LEU A 904 32.41 -9.58 -3.31
C LEU A 904 32.83 -8.70 -2.13
N GLN A 905 33.42 -9.30 -1.09
CA GLN A 905 33.93 -8.57 0.07
C GLN A 905 35.14 -7.71 -0.31
N GLN A 906 36.12 -8.27 -1.03
CA GLN A 906 37.26 -7.50 -1.53
C GLN A 906 36.80 -6.32 -2.38
N PHE A 907 35.80 -6.54 -3.24
CA PHE A 907 35.22 -5.46 -4.04
C PHE A 907 34.50 -4.42 -3.17
N ASN A 908 33.68 -4.83 -2.19
CA ASN A 908 32.99 -3.90 -1.29
C ASN A 908 33.98 -3.14 -0.39
N ASP A 909 35.08 -3.76 0.00
CA ASP A 909 36.16 -3.14 0.76
C ASP A 909 36.93 -2.16 -0.14
N ASP A 910 37.24 -2.52 -1.38
CA ASP A 910 37.86 -1.61 -2.35
C ASP A 910 36.92 -0.45 -2.71
N PHE A 911 35.62 -0.69 -2.83
CA PHE A 911 34.60 0.32 -3.08
C PHE A 911 34.41 1.23 -1.86
N SER A 912 34.22 0.69 -0.66
CA SER A 912 34.04 1.47 0.55
C SER A 912 35.31 2.22 0.97
N ASN A 913 36.49 1.65 0.76
CA ASN A 913 37.78 2.31 1.01
C ASN A 913 38.12 3.33 -0.08
N SER A 914 37.65 3.15 -1.33
CA SER A 914 37.78 4.18 -2.38
C SER A 914 36.73 5.27 -2.28
N VAL A 915 35.57 5.00 -1.67
CA VAL A 915 34.52 5.98 -1.36
C VAL A 915 34.82 6.73 -0.03
N GLY A 916 35.95 6.40 0.61
CA GLY A 916 36.58 7.16 1.69
C GLY A 916 37.15 8.51 1.25
N SER A 917 36.28 9.48 0.97
CA SER A 917 36.53 10.94 0.95
C SER A 917 37.47 11.56 -0.10
N GLU A 918 37.99 10.82 -1.07
CA GLU A 918 38.50 11.43 -2.31
C GLU A 918 37.40 11.30 -3.37
N ASP A 919 36.73 12.42 -3.68
CA ASP A 919 35.77 12.49 -4.79
C ASP A 919 36.38 11.84 -6.03
N HIS A 920 35.69 10.84 -6.56
CA HIS A 920 36.11 10.11 -7.74
C HIS A 920 36.51 11.08 -8.85
N ASP A 921 37.80 11.07 -9.12
CA ASP A 921 38.42 11.54 -10.34
C ASP A 921 37.60 10.99 -11.52
N PHE A 922 36.91 11.88 -12.22
CA PHE A 922 36.03 11.59 -13.35
C PHE A 922 36.89 11.05 -14.51
N LYS A 923 37.27 9.77 -14.47
CA LYS A 923 37.99 9.11 -15.56
C LYS A 923 37.02 8.83 -16.71
N THR A 924 36.73 9.87 -17.48
CA THR A 924 36.43 9.64 -18.90
C THR A 924 37.65 8.96 -19.52
N LYS A 925 37.45 7.97 -20.40
CA LYS A 925 38.51 7.16 -21.04
C LYS A 925 39.61 7.98 -21.77
N ASN A 926 39.54 9.31 -21.79
CA ASN A 926 40.35 10.20 -22.64
C ASN A 926 41.24 11.21 -21.87
N ALA A 927 41.23 11.28 -20.53
CA ALA A 927 42.12 12.20 -19.80
C ALA A 927 42.43 11.78 -18.35
N THR A 928 43.65 12.08 -17.88
CA THR A 928 44.04 11.99 -16.45
C THR A 928 44.38 13.40 -15.96
N MET A 929 43.72 13.88 -14.90
CA MET A 929 44.06 15.16 -14.26
C MET A 929 44.96 14.89 -13.05
N ILE A 930 46.05 15.65 -12.90
CA ILE A 930 46.93 15.57 -11.73
C ILE A 930 47.00 16.97 -11.11
N VAL A 931 46.56 17.08 -9.86
CA VAL A 931 46.64 18.34 -9.10
C VAL A 931 47.85 18.25 -8.17
N GLU A 932 48.89 19.04 -8.43
CA GLU A 932 50.07 19.14 -7.57
C GLU A 932 49.93 20.33 -6.64
N ILE A 933 49.88 20.06 -5.33
CA ILE A 933 49.85 21.08 -4.27
C ILE A 933 51.28 21.25 -3.75
N ASN A 934 51.79 22.48 -3.79
CA ASN A 934 53.18 22.92 -3.52
C ASN A 934 54.21 22.80 -4.65
N GLY A 935 53.78 22.76 -5.90
CA GLY A 935 54.65 22.82 -7.08
C GLY A 935 55.05 21.47 -7.64
#